data_AF-A0AAD6DFY2-F1
#
_entry.id   AF-A0AAD6DFY2-F1
#
_cell.length_a   1.000
_cell.length_b   1.000
_cell.length_c   1.000
_cell.angle_alpha   90.00
_cell.angle_beta   90.00
_cell.angle_gamma   90.00
#
_symmetry.space_group_name_H-M   'P 1'
#
loop_
_entity.id
_entity.type
_entity.pdbx_description
1 polymer ?
#
loop_
_entity_poly.entity_id
_entity_poly.type
_entity_poly.pdbx_seq_one_letter_code
_entity_poly.pdbx_strand_id
1 'polypeptide(L)'
;MGDDDGDMERYEEQNFPQDIKNLLTGIKDIRDAAKADNDATPSALKVTLMKHQNIGLTWMKAKEDSSQKGGILADDMGLGKTIQAIALITARPPTDPERHPCLIVAPKALMEQWRLEIARHVHPGKYKLSVYTFHDRQRQIAWRDLSRYDIIITTFGTLTANHKILATADEMEQAGMDPDIVSIHRKRAILFTPKSKFHRIIVDEAQNIKNPGAKSNKACCAVDATHRWCLTGTPMMNKLDDFQSLLKFLRIRPYNHKEKFKRSFPVRGGMVDENTMLQLRVLVKSVCLRRTKTSQINGQPILQLPAKVIEKVHVVFNETERGIYTELSDNTQRQITRYLNNGTLGRHYGHVLVLLLRLRQACCHPHLLQEISTESPASAGEIDLIANAKLLKPDVVKRIKNLDAEEDEETGTCPVCMDSAGNAVIYIPCGHSVCSECFARISDPAVLARDDTSGFVKCQNCRGQVDPAKVTDLNSFKQAHDPSSLPNNDAEKDDGEEDQDEDVDEESDTEYDSDSDTNSLTKSKKTKKKSLAELRKLGQKNLKERRKYLRRLERSWIPSSKIEKTLEILQANEERGQGEKTIVFSQFTSLLDLLSVPLGRRGWNYVRFDGSMKVEDRNDAVAAFTDDPSVRIMLVSLKAGNAGLNLVAASHVILFDPFWNPYVEDQAIDRAHRIGQTKEVFVHRLLIEQTVEDRIVELQDKKRELITGALDEGGTMNVSRLSARDLAYLFVCFLYTLQSPAAVG
;
A
#
# COMPACT_ATOMS: atom_id res chain seq x y z
N MET A 1 -9.37 12.73 32.01
CA MET A 1 -8.03 12.21 32.30
C MET A 1 -8.12 11.64 33.70
N GLY A 2 -8.68 10.44 33.81
CA GLY A 2 -9.03 9.84 35.11
C GLY A 2 -8.66 8.38 35.27
N ASP A 3 -8.45 7.62 34.19
CA ASP A 3 -8.31 6.17 34.30
C ASP A 3 -6.89 5.61 34.05
N ASP A 4 -5.94 6.44 33.61
CA ASP A 4 -4.55 6.01 33.30
C ASP A 4 -3.51 6.53 34.33
N ASP A 5 -3.98 7.25 35.37
CA ASP A 5 -3.13 7.81 36.44
C ASP A 5 -2.78 6.76 37.52
N GLY A 6 -3.61 5.71 37.68
CA GLY A 6 -3.37 4.64 38.67
C GLY A 6 -2.17 3.73 38.35
N ASP A 7 -1.74 3.67 37.09
CA ASP A 7 -0.67 2.77 36.64
C ASP A 7 0.74 3.33 36.86
N MET A 8 0.89 4.64 37.06
CA MET A 8 2.21 5.26 37.30
C MET A 8 2.61 5.22 38.77
N GLU A 9 1.64 5.17 39.69
CA GLU A 9 1.88 5.04 41.12
C GLU A 9 2.24 3.60 41.53
N ARG A 10 1.94 2.60 40.69
CA ARG A 10 2.27 1.19 40.92
C ARG A 10 3.75 0.85 40.77
N TYR A 11 4.57 1.71 40.16
CA TYR A 11 5.96 1.40 39.85
C TYR A 11 6.90 2.45 40.41
N GLU A 12 7.77 2.03 41.32
CA GLU A 12 8.77 2.91 41.95
C GLU A 12 9.70 3.53 40.90
N GLU A 13 9.55 4.83 40.64
CA GLU A 13 10.37 5.59 39.67
C GLU A 13 11.88 5.42 39.90
N GLN A 14 12.27 5.07 41.14
CA GLN A 14 13.63 4.78 41.56
C GLN A 14 14.29 3.64 40.78
N ASN A 15 13.51 2.72 40.22
CA ASN A 15 14.02 1.52 39.53
C ASN A 15 14.32 1.76 38.02
N PHE A 16 14.03 2.95 37.48
CA PHE A 16 14.33 3.25 36.08
C PHE A 16 15.79 3.67 35.83
N PRO A 17 16.36 3.34 34.66
CA PRO A 17 17.65 3.89 34.22
C PRO A 17 17.65 5.43 34.24
N GLN A 18 18.80 6.04 34.59
CA GLN A 18 18.92 7.50 34.69
C GLN A 18 18.54 8.23 33.39
N ASP A 19 18.86 7.63 32.24
CA ASP A 19 18.50 8.15 30.91
C ASP A 19 16.97 8.32 30.77
N ILE A 20 16.18 7.38 31.29
CA ILE A 20 14.71 7.42 31.25
C ILE A 20 14.17 8.41 32.29
N LYS A 21 14.75 8.43 33.49
CA LYS A 21 14.41 9.40 34.55
C LYS A 21 14.55 10.85 34.08
N ASN A 22 15.63 11.16 33.37
CA ASN A 22 15.87 12.49 32.80
C ASN A 22 14.83 12.88 31.73
N LEU A 23 14.26 11.91 31.02
CA LEU A 23 13.16 12.16 30.08
C LEU A 23 11.85 12.35 30.84
N LEU A 24 11.62 11.60 31.92
CA LEU A 24 10.44 11.65 32.77
C LEU A 24 10.28 12.95 33.55
N THR A 25 11.37 13.49 34.12
CA THR A 25 11.33 14.77 34.85
C THR A 25 10.78 15.88 33.95
N GLY A 26 11.27 15.97 32.71
CA GLY A 26 10.73 16.92 31.73
C GLY A 26 9.27 16.65 31.35
N ILE A 27 8.73 15.43 31.48
CA ILE A 27 7.30 15.17 31.24
C ILE A 27 6.44 15.72 32.37
N LYS A 28 6.85 15.57 33.63
CA LYS A 28 6.06 16.06 34.77
C LYS A 28 5.85 17.57 34.63
N ASP A 29 6.92 18.30 34.33
CA ASP A 29 6.87 19.75 34.06
C ASP A 29 5.96 20.09 32.86
N ILE A 30 6.01 19.30 31.77
CA ILE A 30 5.15 19.47 30.59
C ILE A 30 3.67 19.16 30.92
N ARG A 31 3.40 18.12 31.71
CA ARG A 31 2.05 17.70 32.08
C ARG A 31 1.41 18.70 33.01
N ASP A 32 2.16 19.22 33.98
CA ASP A 32 1.67 20.23 34.90
C ASP A 32 1.46 21.56 34.17
N ALA A 33 2.31 21.91 33.21
CA ALA A 33 2.08 23.03 32.29
C ALA A 33 0.85 22.83 31.38
N ALA A 34 0.57 21.60 30.94
CA ALA A 34 -0.60 21.27 30.12
C ALA A 34 -1.91 21.19 30.90
N LYS A 35 -1.86 20.98 32.23
CA LYS A 35 -3.01 21.05 33.15
C LYS A 35 -3.41 22.49 33.48
N ALA A 36 -2.51 23.46 33.32
CA ALA A 36 -2.86 24.87 33.38
C ALA A 36 -3.70 25.24 32.15
N ASP A 37 -5.00 25.41 32.33
CA ASP A 37 -6.05 25.61 31.31
C ASP A 37 -5.97 26.99 30.60
N ASN A 38 -4.77 27.40 30.18
CA ASN A 38 -4.45 28.80 29.91
C ASN A 38 -3.98 29.13 28.48
N ASP A 39 -4.01 28.19 27.54
CA ASP A 39 -3.66 28.50 26.15
C ASP A 39 -4.91 28.51 25.27
N ALA A 40 -5.40 29.72 25.00
CA ALA A 40 -6.49 29.97 24.07
C ALA A 40 -6.04 29.65 22.63
N THR A 41 -7.02 29.32 21.79
CA THR A 41 -6.82 29.16 20.34
C THR A 41 -6.02 30.36 19.79
N PRO A 42 -4.93 30.14 19.02
CA PRO A 42 -4.16 31.23 18.45
C PRO A 42 -5.05 32.18 17.62
N SER A 43 -4.92 33.49 17.83
CA SER A 43 -5.72 34.52 17.14
C SER A 43 -5.58 34.51 15.61
N ALA A 44 -4.55 33.84 15.09
CA ALA A 44 -4.34 33.61 13.67
C ALA A 44 -5.32 32.60 13.06
N LEU A 45 -5.95 31.73 13.85
CA LEU A 45 -6.87 30.70 13.37
C LEU A 45 -8.30 31.23 13.27
N LYS A 46 -9.00 30.87 12.19
CA LYS A 46 -10.43 31.13 11.99
C LYS A 46 -11.33 30.24 12.85
N VAL A 47 -10.81 29.10 13.30
CA VAL A 47 -11.55 28.08 14.03
C VAL A 47 -11.10 28.04 15.48
N THR A 48 -12.03 27.78 16.38
CA THR A 48 -11.73 27.51 17.79
C THR A 48 -11.29 26.07 17.94
N LEU A 49 -10.13 25.86 18.57
CA LEU A 49 -9.62 24.53 18.87
C LEU A 49 -10.48 23.86 19.95
N MET A 50 -10.74 22.56 19.77
CA MET A 50 -11.37 21.74 20.80
C MET A 50 -10.45 21.55 22.01
N LYS A 51 -11.02 21.17 23.16
CA LYS A 51 -10.27 20.99 24.42
C LYS A 51 -9.04 20.10 24.25
N HIS A 52 -9.18 18.93 23.61
CA HIS A 52 -8.03 18.08 23.34
C HIS A 52 -7.02 18.74 22.40
N GLN A 53 -7.47 19.50 21.40
CA GLN A 53 -6.57 20.19 20.48
C GLN A 53 -5.76 21.28 21.19
N ASN A 54 -6.35 22.01 22.14
CA ASN A 54 -5.62 22.96 23.00
C ASN A 54 -4.58 22.24 23.86
N ILE A 55 -4.94 21.15 24.54
CA ILE A 55 -3.99 20.33 25.31
C ILE A 55 -2.83 19.85 24.42
N GLY A 56 -3.15 19.43 23.19
CA GLY A 56 -2.16 18.99 22.22
C GLY A 56 -1.22 20.11 21.77
N LEU A 57 -1.76 21.30 21.54
CA LEU A 57 -0.98 22.50 21.24
C LEU A 57 -0.05 22.89 22.40
N THR A 58 -0.55 22.91 23.64
CA THR A 58 0.24 23.21 24.83
C THR A 58 1.37 22.20 25.02
N TRP A 59 1.07 20.91 24.88
CA TRP A 59 2.08 19.87 24.91
C TRP A 59 3.13 20.04 23.81
N MET A 60 2.72 20.38 22.58
CA MET A 60 3.65 20.63 21.48
C MET A 60 4.56 21.83 21.75
N LYS A 61 4.01 22.95 22.25
CA LYS A 61 4.81 24.13 22.64
C LYS A 61 5.86 23.76 23.69
N ALA A 62 5.45 23.07 24.75
CA ALA A 62 6.35 22.67 25.82
C ALA A 62 7.44 21.69 25.33
N LYS A 63 7.13 20.84 24.34
CA LYS A 63 8.12 19.98 23.67
C LYS A 63 9.11 20.74 22.80
N GLU A 64 8.70 21.82 22.15
CA GLU A 64 9.63 22.70 21.42
C GLU A 64 10.59 23.43 22.37
N ASP A 65 10.11 23.82 23.55
CA ASP A 65 10.94 24.46 24.59
C ASP A 65 11.88 23.46 25.30
N SER A 66 11.55 22.17 25.28
CA SER A 66 12.36 21.09 25.88
C SER A 66 13.66 20.82 25.12
N SER A 67 14.59 20.10 25.77
CA SER A 67 15.84 19.65 25.15
C SER A 67 15.64 18.73 23.93
N GLN A 68 14.44 18.14 23.78
CA GLN A 68 14.07 17.26 22.67
C GLN A 68 13.67 18.03 21.41
N LYS A 69 13.19 19.28 21.56
CA LYS A 69 12.74 20.17 20.47
C LYS A 69 11.73 19.51 19.51
N GLY A 70 10.85 18.67 20.02
CA GLY A 70 9.93 17.90 19.18
C GLY A 70 9.37 16.63 19.83
N GLY A 71 8.59 15.88 19.06
CA GLY A 71 7.93 14.68 19.53
C GLY A 71 7.05 13.99 18.49
N ILE A 72 6.24 13.05 18.95
CA ILE A 72 5.28 12.28 18.15
C ILE A 72 3.87 12.67 18.58
N LEU A 73 3.08 13.23 17.67
CA LEU A 73 1.64 13.39 17.85
C LEU A 73 0.94 12.19 17.19
N ALA A 74 0.52 11.26 18.05
CA ALA A 74 -0.02 9.96 17.68
C ALA A 74 -1.52 9.83 17.91
N ASP A 75 -2.26 10.94 17.87
CA ASP A 75 -3.72 10.93 18.00
C ASP A 75 -4.38 10.02 16.95
N ASP A 76 -5.49 9.41 17.32
CA ASP A 76 -6.36 8.67 16.41
C ASP A 76 -6.73 9.49 15.17
N MET A 77 -7.04 8.77 14.11
CA MET A 77 -7.48 9.36 12.87
C MET A 77 -8.77 10.15 13.10
N GLY A 78 -8.83 11.35 12.53
CA GLY A 78 -9.98 12.23 12.69
C GLY A 78 -9.99 13.09 13.96
N LEU A 79 -8.98 13.07 14.85
CA LEU A 79 -8.90 14.01 16.00
C LEU A 79 -8.30 15.39 15.66
N GLY A 80 -7.87 15.60 14.41
CA GLY A 80 -7.38 16.89 13.94
C GLY A 80 -5.88 17.15 14.16
N LYS A 81 -5.01 16.17 13.85
CA LYS A 81 -3.55 16.36 13.92
C LYS A 81 -3.06 17.54 13.04
N THR A 82 -3.62 17.67 11.83
CA THR A 82 -3.30 18.75 10.89
C THR A 82 -3.61 20.13 11.48
N ILE A 83 -4.80 20.31 12.08
CA ILE A 83 -5.16 21.61 12.67
C ILE A 83 -4.31 21.94 13.90
N GLN A 84 -3.96 20.94 14.72
CA GLN A 84 -3.06 21.16 15.85
C GLN A 84 -1.63 21.55 15.37
N ALA A 85 -1.15 20.97 14.27
CA ALA A 85 0.12 21.35 13.66
C ALA A 85 0.09 22.77 13.06
N ILE A 86 -1.00 23.17 12.39
CA ILE A 86 -1.20 24.54 11.90
C ILE A 86 -1.27 25.52 13.08
N ALA A 87 -1.94 25.15 14.16
CA ALA A 87 -1.99 25.92 15.39
C ALA A 87 -0.58 26.13 15.99
N LEU A 88 0.26 25.09 15.99
CA LEU A 88 1.65 25.21 16.43
C LEU A 88 2.46 26.14 15.52
N ILE A 89 2.29 26.03 14.19
CA ILE A 89 2.97 26.92 13.22
C ILE A 89 2.64 28.38 13.48
N THR A 90 1.36 28.69 13.69
CA THR A 90 0.89 30.06 13.93
C THR A 90 1.23 30.57 15.33
N ALA A 91 1.26 29.70 16.35
CA ALA A 91 1.55 30.08 17.72
C ALA A 91 3.05 30.26 18.02
N ARG A 92 3.92 29.57 17.27
CA ARG A 92 5.39 29.63 17.42
C ARG A 92 6.06 29.92 16.08
N PRO A 93 5.96 31.17 15.57
CA PRO A 93 6.65 31.60 14.36
C PRO A 93 8.18 31.53 14.54
N PRO A 94 8.95 31.45 13.43
CA PRO A 94 10.41 31.43 13.50
C PRO A 94 10.95 32.73 14.11
N THR A 95 11.90 32.61 15.04
CA THR A 95 12.63 33.75 15.61
C THR A 95 13.97 33.99 14.94
N ASP A 96 14.52 32.97 14.27
CA ASP A 96 15.79 33.02 13.55
C ASP A 96 15.53 33.24 12.04
N PRO A 97 15.94 34.39 11.47
CA PRO A 97 15.76 34.68 10.05
C PRO A 97 16.46 33.69 9.11
N GLU A 98 17.56 33.04 9.54
CA GLU A 98 18.23 32.01 8.75
C GLU A 98 17.46 30.69 8.72
N ARG A 99 16.56 30.49 9.67
CA ARG A 99 15.72 29.30 9.84
C ARG A 99 14.25 29.69 9.79
N HIS A 100 13.86 30.36 8.72
CA HIS A 100 12.48 30.82 8.54
C HIS A 100 11.50 29.68 8.21
N PRO A 101 11.72 28.82 7.20
CA PRO A 101 10.64 27.99 6.68
C PRO A 101 10.31 26.78 7.57
N CYS A 102 9.03 26.42 7.61
CA CYS A 102 8.55 25.12 8.08
C CYS A 102 8.44 24.14 6.90
N LEU A 103 9.17 23.03 6.95
CA LEU A 103 9.10 21.97 5.95
C LEU A 103 8.06 20.92 6.34
N ILE A 104 7.05 20.72 5.51
CA ILE A 104 6.06 19.64 5.65
C ILE A 104 6.38 18.55 4.63
N VAL A 105 6.64 17.35 5.12
CA VAL A 105 6.87 16.15 4.30
C VAL A 105 5.65 15.25 4.43
N ALA A 106 4.90 15.09 3.33
CA ALA A 106 3.67 14.31 3.32
C ALA A 106 3.61 13.38 2.10
N PRO A 107 2.75 12.35 2.09
CA PRO A 107 2.43 11.60 0.87
C PRO A 107 1.94 12.55 -0.23
N LYS A 108 2.27 12.22 -1.50
CA LYS A 108 1.89 13.05 -2.67
C LYS A 108 0.41 13.42 -2.70
N ALA A 109 -0.45 12.50 -2.26
CA ALA A 109 -1.89 12.70 -2.27
C ALA A 109 -2.39 13.69 -1.19
N LEU A 110 -1.61 13.96 -0.14
CA LEU A 110 -1.96 14.87 0.96
C LEU A 110 -1.50 16.31 0.74
N MET A 111 -0.65 16.57 -0.26
CA MET A 111 -0.03 17.87 -0.43
C MET A 111 -1.05 18.99 -0.65
N GLU A 112 -2.00 18.75 -1.54
CA GLU A 112 -3.04 19.72 -1.85
C GLU A 112 -3.99 19.91 -0.67
N GLN A 113 -4.29 18.83 0.05
CA GLN A 113 -5.06 18.90 1.28
C GLN A 113 -4.39 19.80 2.32
N TRP A 114 -3.08 19.67 2.58
CA TRP A 114 -2.36 20.57 3.49
C TRP A 114 -2.48 22.03 3.06
N ARG A 115 -2.33 22.32 1.76
CA ARG A 115 -2.46 23.67 1.22
C ARG A 115 -3.85 24.26 1.46
N LEU A 116 -4.90 23.47 1.18
CA LEU A 116 -6.29 23.87 1.37
C LEU A 116 -6.65 24.03 2.85
N GLU A 117 -6.16 23.13 3.72
CA GLU A 117 -6.35 23.17 5.17
C GLU A 117 -5.73 24.44 5.79
N ILE A 118 -4.51 24.82 5.38
CA ILE A 118 -3.87 26.06 5.81
C ILE A 118 -4.70 27.29 5.37
N ALA A 119 -5.11 27.34 4.10
CA ALA A 119 -5.90 28.46 3.57
C ALA A 119 -7.30 28.56 4.23
N ARG A 120 -7.91 27.41 4.52
CA ARG A 120 -9.21 27.32 5.20
C ARG A 120 -9.09 27.83 6.63
N HIS A 121 -8.12 27.36 7.40
CA HIS A 121 -8.07 27.56 8.84
C HIS A 121 -7.34 28.81 9.32
N VAL A 122 -6.50 29.45 8.50
CA VAL A 122 -5.76 30.65 8.89
C VAL A 122 -6.45 31.92 8.36
N HIS A 123 -6.56 32.97 9.18
CA HIS A 123 -7.10 34.25 8.77
C HIS A 123 -6.30 34.87 7.61
N PRO A 124 -6.96 35.45 6.59
CA PRO A 124 -6.28 36.19 5.54
C PRO A 124 -5.68 37.50 6.09
N GLY A 125 -4.88 38.19 5.27
CA GLY A 125 -4.24 39.45 5.67
C GLY A 125 -3.02 39.23 6.55
N LYS A 126 -3.00 39.84 7.76
CA LYS A 126 -1.84 39.88 8.67
C LYS A 126 -1.32 38.48 9.06
N TYR A 127 -2.19 37.48 9.11
CA TYR A 127 -1.84 36.11 9.54
C TYR A 127 -1.62 35.15 8.37
N LYS A 128 -1.74 35.61 7.12
CA LYS A 128 -1.68 34.74 5.94
C LYS A 128 -0.29 34.13 5.81
N LEU A 129 -0.24 32.80 5.86
CA LEU A 129 0.98 32.03 5.60
C LEU A 129 1.18 31.85 4.10
N SER A 130 2.39 32.14 3.62
CA SER A 130 2.86 31.84 2.28
C SER A 130 3.27 30.37 2.19
N VAL A 131 2.67 29.64 1.24
CA VAL A 131 2.84 28.19 1.07
C VAL A 131 3.40 27.88 -0.31
N TYR A 132 4.49 27.13 -0.39
CA TYR A 132 5.05 26.63 -1.64
C TYR A 132 5.00 25.11 -1.74
N THR A 133 4.54 24.62 -2.89
CA THR A 133 4.41 23.19 -3.19
C THR A 133 5.62 22.70 -3.97
N PHE A 134 6.60 22.09 -3.30
CA PHE A 134 7.84 21.59 -3.90
C PHE A 134 7.70 20.13 -4.36
N HIS A 135 7.25 19.93 -5.60
CA HIS A 135 7.10 18.60 -6.21
C HIS A 135 7.64 18.52 -7.66
N ASP A 136 7.82 19.66 -8.32
CA ASP A 136 8.13 19.70 -9.75
C ASP A 136 9.64 19.57 -10.04
N ARG A 137 9.99 18.70 -10.98
CA ARG A 137 11.38 18.56 -11.46
C ARG A 137 11.76 19.63 -12.48
N GLN A 138 10.77 20.33 -13.06
CA GLN A 138 10.98 21.26 -14.18
C GLN A 138 11.27 22.69 -13.73
N ARG A 139 10.84 23.10 -12.53
CA ARG A 139 11.09 24.46 -12.00
C ARG A 139 12.32 24.46 -11.09
N GLN A 140 13.44 24.96 -11.60
CA GLN A 140 14.61 25.25 -10.76
C GLN A 140 14.38 26.53 -9.96
N ILE A 141 13.87 26.39 -8.74
CA ILE A 141 13.80 27.49 -7.76
C ILE A 141 15.08 27.55 -6.94
N ALA A 142 15.66 28.73 -6.78
CA ALA A 142 16.83 28.91 -5.90
C ALA A 142 16.41 28.88 -4.43
N TRP A 143 17.31 28.42 -3.54
CA TRP A 143 17.05 28.43 -2.09
C TRP A 143 16.65 29.83 -1.58
N ARG A 144 17.27 30.90 -2.11
CA ARG A 144 16.98 32.30 -1.72
C ARG A 144 15.50 32.67 -1.89
N ASP A 145 14.84 32.13 -2.92
CA ASP A 145 13.43 32.39 -3.18
C ASP A 145 12.55 31.41 -2.42
N LEU A 146 12.99 30.15 -2.31
CA LEU A 146 12.29 29.12 -1.55
C LEU A 146 12.23 29.46 -0.04
N SER A 147 13.28 30.05 0.52
CA SER A 147 13.38 30.41 1.93
C SER A 147 12.47 31.57 2.35
N ARG A 148 11.87 32.29 1.39
CA ARG A 148 10.92 33.38 1.65
C ARG A 148 9.53 32.87 2.04
N TYR A 149 9.23 31.61 1.74
CA TYR A 149 7.95 31.02 2.10
C TYR A 149 7.94 30.61 3.57
N ASP A 150 6.81 30.79 4.24
CA ASP A 150 6.58 30.35 5.62
C ASP A 150 6.52 28.82 5.69
N ILE A 151 5.88 28.20 4.69
CA ILE A 151 5.67 26.75 4.62
C ILE A 151 6.10 26.23 3.25
N ILE A 152 6.89 25.16 3.27
CA ILE A 152 7.26 24.38 2.08
C ILE A 152 6.67 22.98 2.22
N ILE A 153 5.83 22.56 1.29
CA ILE A 153 5.22 21.23 1.27
C ILE A 153 5.92 20.39 0.21
N THR A 154 6.43 19.22 0.58
CA THR A 154 7.12 18.29 -0.32
C THR A 154 6.69 16.84 -0.08
N THR A 155 7.15 15.93 -0.95
CA THR A 155 6.95 14.49 -0.78
C THR A 155 8.21 13.77 -0.32
N PHE A 156 8.03 12.60 0.29
CA PHE A 156 9.11 11.66 0.56
C PHE A 156 9.96 11.36 -0.69
N GLY A 157 9.33 11.21 -1.86
CA GLY A 157 10.01 10.93 -3.13
C GLY A 157 10.87 12.10 -3.61
N THR A 158 10.33 13.32 -3.57
CA THR A 158 11.05 14.54 -3.95
C THR A 158 12.22 14.83 -3.00
N LEU A 159 12.00 14.66 -1.69
CA LEU A 159 13.05 14.81 -0.69
C LEU A 159 14.16 13.77 -0.88
N THR A 160 13.79 12.51 -1.15
CA THR A 160 14.74 11.44 -1.46
C THR A 160 15.55 11.73 -2.72
N ALA A 161 14.93 12.27 -3.77
CA ALA A 161 15.62 12.65 -4.99
C ALA A 161 16.65 13.77 -4.74
N ASN A 162 16.29 14.79 -3.96
CA ASN A 162 17.22 15.86 -3.56
C ASN A 162 18.39 15.32 -2.72
N HIS A 163 18.12 14.40 -1.80
CA HIS A 163 19.17 13.77 -0.99
C HIS A 163 20.09 12.88 -1.84
N LYS A 164 19.56 12.21 -2.87
CA LYS A 164 20.37 11.41 -3.80
C LYS A 164 21.37 12.29 -4.56
N ILE A 165 20.97 13.49 -4.99
CA ILE A 165 21.87 14.45 -5.64
C ILE A 165 23.04 14.81 -4.73
N LEU A 166 22.78 15.05 -3.43
CA LEU A 166 23.84 15.32 -2.46
C LEU A 166 24.80 14.14 -2.33
N ALA A 167 24.26 12.92 -2.15
CA ALA A 167 25.08 11.71 -2.03
C ALA A 167 25.95 11.47 -3.28
N THR A 168 25.40 11.69 -4.48
CA THR A 168 26.16 11.59 -5.73
C THR A 168 27.24 12.66 -5.81
N ALA A 169 27.01 13.88 -5.32
CA ALA A 169 28.06 14.89 -5.25
C ALA A 169 29.20 14.49 -4.28
N ASP A 170 28.87 13.90 -3.13
CA ASP A 170 29.86 13.38 -2.18
C ASP A 170 30.69 12.24 -2.80
N GLU A 171 30.05 11.34 -3.57
CA GLU A 171 30.73 10.27 -4.32
C GLU A 171 31.67 10.82 -5.40
N MET A 172 31.24 11.85 -6.14
CA MET A 172 32.08 12.53 -7.15
C MET A 172 33.31 13.20 -6.52
N GLU A 173 33.14 13.83 -5.36
CA GLU A 173 34.23 14.44 -4.60
C GLU A 173 35.24 13.39 -4.13
N GLN A 174 34.76 12.26 -3.59
CA GLN A 174 35.61 11.14 -3.19
C GLN A 174 36.34 10.48 -4.36
N ALA A 175 35.74 10.50 -5.55
CA ALA A 175 36.37 10.03 -6.78
C ALA A 175 37.39 11.02 -7.38
N GLY A 176 37.61 12.18 -6.75
CA GLY A 176 38.57 13.19 -7.21
C GLY A 176 38.12 13.94 -8.48
N MET A 177 36.81 14.02 -8.74
CA MET A 177 36.29 14.83 -9.84
C MET A 177 36.53 16.33 -9.59
N ASP A 178 36.47 17.11 -10.68
CA ASP A 178 36.64 18.57 -10.65
C ASP A 178 35.74 19.23 -9.58
N PRO A 179 36.31 20.00 -8.63
CA PRO A 179 35.56 20.67 -7.57
C PRO A 179 34.44 21.59 -8.06
N ASP A 180 34.58 22.22 -9.23
CA ASP A 180 33.56 23.10 -9.79
C ASP A 180 32.34 22.29 -10.27
N ILE A 181 32.58 21.14 -10.91
CA ILE A 181 31.52 20.21 -11.32
C ILE A 181 30.79 19.66 -10.09
N VAL A 182 31.54 19.21 -9.08
CA VAL A 182 30.98 18.73 -7.80
C VAL A 182 30.13 19.81 -7.14
N SER A 183 30.64 21.04 -7.08
CA SER A 183 29.95 22.20 -6.49
C SER A 183 28.64 22.52 -7.23
N ILE A 184 28.64 22.52 -8.57
CA ILE A 184 27.45 22.71 -9.39
C ILE A 184 26.43 21.59 -9.14
N HIS A 185 26.88 20.34 -9.07
CA HIS A 185 26.00 19.20 -8.79
C HIS A 185 25.38 19.29 -7.39
N ARG A 186 26.20 19.59 -6.37
CA ARG A 186 25.79 19.73 -4.97
C ARG A 186 24.73 20.84 -4.80
N LYS A 187 24.87 21.96 -5.51
CA LYS A 187 23.89 23.07 -5.49
C LYS A 187 22.49 22.67 -5.98
N ARG A 188 22.35 21.59 -6.75
CA ARG A 188 21.04 21.06 -7.18
C ARG A 188 20.28 20.36 -6.04
N ALA A 189 20.96 19.96 -4.97
CA ALA A 189 20.33 19.43 -3.75
C ALA A 189 19.78 20.58 -2.89
N ILE A 190 18.85 21.38 -3.43
CA ILE A 190 18.38 22.66 -2.87
C ILE A 190 17.88 22.54 -1.43
N LEU A 191 17.35 21.38 -1.02
CA LEU A 191 16.85 21.15 0.34
C LEU A 191 17.93 20.73 1.35
N PHE A 192 19.16 20.48 0.90
CA PHE A 192 20.26 19.94 1.72
C PHE A 192 21.56 20.73 1.59
N THR A 193 21.53 21.92 0.99
CA THR A 193 22.71 22.78 0.97
C THR A 193 23.00 23.30 2.40
N PRO A 194 24.23 23.75 2.72
CA PRO A 194 24.52 24.34 4.03
C PRO A 194 23.66 25.57 4.40
N LYS A 195 23.07 26.22 3.39
CA LYS A 195 22.14 27.35 3.57
C LYS A 195 20.70 26.89 3.84
N SER A 196 20.39 25.63 3.55
CA SER A 196 19.05 25.04 3.60
C SER A 196 18.67 24.68 5.02
N LYS A 197 18.44 25.70 5.86
CA LYS A 197 18.08 25.54 7.27
C LYS A 197 16.58 25.80 7.47
N PHE A 198 15.93 24.95 8.24
CA PHE A 198 14.50 25.02 8.53
C PHE A 198 14.23 25.32 10.01
N HIS A 199 13.15 26.06 10.30
CA HIS A 199 12.64 26.25 11.66
C HIS A 199 12.16 24.92 12.23
N ARG A 200 11.33 24.24 11.44
CA ARG A 200 10.58 23.05 11.82
C ARG A 200 10.48 22.12 10.63
N ILE A 201 10.59 20.82 10.90
CA ILE A 201 10.19 19.76 9.96
C ILE A 201 9.04 18.97 10.57
N ILE A 202 7.95 18.83 9.81
CA ILE A 202 6.78 18.04 10.16
C ILE A 202 6.68 16.90 9.15
N VAL A 203 6.80 15.67 9.64
CA VAL A 203 6.59 14.47 8.83
C VAL A 203 5.19 13.96 9.10
N ASP A 204 4.32 14.11 8.11
CA ASP A 204 2.96 13.56 8.14
C ASP A 204 2.96 12.11 7.64
N GLU A 205 2.09 11.29 8.22
CA GLU A 205 2.09 9.83 8.03
C GLU A 205 3.50 9.23 8.26
N ALA A 206 4.07 9.49 9.45
CA ALA A 206 5.44 9.14 9.82
C ALA A 206 5.79 7.64 9.70
N GLN A 207 4.80 6.74 9.56
CA GLN A 207 5.03 5.35 9.20
C GLN A 207 5.79 5.17 7.87
N ASN A 208 5.84 6.18 7.00
CA ASN A 208 6.63 6.19 5.76
C ASN A 208 8.15 6.23 5.98
N ILE A 209 8.60 6.59 7.19
CA ILE A 209 10.04 6.63 7.56
C ILE A 209 10.42 5.57 8.59
N LYS A 210 9.58 4.57 8.84
CA LYS A 210 9.83 3.54 9.87
C LYS A 210 11.06 2.66 9.61
N ASN A 211 11.40 2.42 8.34
CA ASN A 211 12.53 1.56 7.99
C ASN A 211 13.83 2.39 7.99
N PRO A 212 14.79 2.15 8.91
CA PRO A 212 16.06 2.89 8.95
C PRO A 212 16.91 2.72 7.69
N GLY A 213 16.74 1.62 6.94
CA GLY A 213 17.44 1.36 5.69
C GLY A 213 16.86 2.11 4.48
N ALA A 214 15.63 2.59 4.58
CA ALA A 214 14.95 3.25 3.46
C ALA A 214 15.59 4.60 3.12
N LYS A 215 15.69 4.90 1.83
CA LYS A 215 16.23 6.18 1.34
C LYS A 215 15.42 7.38 1.84
N SER A 216 14.10 7.23 1.98
CA SER A 216 13.21 8.24 2.56
C SER A 216 13.53 8.58 4.02
N ASN A 217 13.80 7.56 4.86
CA ASN A 217 14.20 7.77 6.25
C ASN A 217 15.54 8.53 6.33
N LYS A 218 16.54 8.09 5.56
CA LYS A 218 17.86 8.74 5.51
C LYS A 218 17.73 10.21 5.11
N ALA A 219 16.94 10.48 4.06
CA ALA A 219 16.68 11.83 3.58
C ALA A 219 15.98 12.71 4.63
N CYS A 220 14.95 12.20 5.32
CA CYS A 220 14.26 12.96 6.38
C CYS A 220 15.18 13.26 7.58
N CYS A 221 16.03 12.29 7.98
CA CYS A 221 16.98 12.49 9.07
C CYS A 221 18.06 13.54 8.74
N ALA A 222 18.45 13.64 7.47
CA ALA A 222 19.51 14.53 6.99
C ALA A 222 19.10 16.01 6.90
N VAL A 223 17.79 16.32 6.86
CA VAL A 223 17.32 17.71 6.82
C VAL A 223 17.86 18.50 8.02
N ASP A 224 18.37 19.72 7.81
CA ASP A 224 18.76 20.62 8.89
C ASP A 224 17.55 21.42 9.39
N ALA A 225 16.99 21.00 10.54
CA ALA A 225 15.85 21.63 11.18
C ALA A 225 16.01 21.66 12.69
N THR A 226 15.54 22.75 13.32
CA THR A 226 15.55 22.95 14.79
C THR A 226 14.51 22.08 15.47
N HIS A 227 13.26 22.17 15.04
CA HIS A 227 12.13 21.44 15.63
C HIS A 227 11.70 20.27 14.74
N ARG A 228 11.36 19.12 15.34
CA ARG A 228 11.05 17.88 14.59
C ARG A 228 9.78 17.22 15.08
N TRP A 229 8.84 17.02 14.17
CA TRP A 229 7.53 16.47 14.50
C TRP A 229 7.21 15.27 13.63
N CYS A 230 6.70 14.22 14.27
CA CYS A 230 6.06 13.10 13.60
C CYS A 230 4.55 13.16 13.86
N LEU A 231 3.76 13.20 12.79
CA LEU A 231 2.31 13.01 12.86
C LEU A 231 1.98 11.62 12.32
N THR A 232 1.26 10.82 13.10
CA THR A 232 0.87 9.45 12.69
C THR A 232 -0.37 9.01 13.45
N GLY A 233 -1.23 8.19 12.85
CA GLY A 233 -2.32 7.53 13.60
C GLY A 233 -1.86 6.26 14.33
N THR A 234 -0.72 5.70 13.93
CA THR A 234 -0.22 4.40 14.41
C THR A 234 1.29 4.51 14.64
N PRO A 235 1.73 5.02 15.81
CA PRO A 235 3.15 5.30 16.09
C PRO A 235 4.01 4.04 16.16
N MET A 236 3.41 2.89 16.51
CA MET A 236 4.06 1.60 16.58
C MET A 236 3.23 0.59 15.81
N MET A 237 3.76 0.08 14.70
CA MET A 237 3.01 -0.84 13.84
C MET A 237 3.56 -2.26 13.88
N ASN A 238 4.88 -2.44 13.79
CA ASN A 238 5.41 -3.75 13.43
C ASN A 238 6.68 -4.23 14.18
N LYS A 239 7.68 -3.36 14.43
CA LYS A 239 8.94 -3.73 15.10
C LYS A 239 9.43 -2.64 16.06
N LEU A 240 10.18 -3.02 17.10
CA LEU A 240 10.91 -2.05 17.94
C LEU A 240 11.87 -1.18 17.13
N ASP A 241 12.48 -1.75 16.07
CA ASP A 241 13.33 -1.02 15.13
C ASP A 241 12.58 0.12 14.41
N ASP A 242 11.26 0.00 14.21
CA ASP A 242 10.45 1.06 13.59
C ASP A 242 10.39 2.29 14.50
N PHE A 243 10.22 2.06 15.80
CA PHE A 243 10.19 3.13 16.80
C PHE A 243 11.57 3.78 16.96
N GLN A 244 12.65 2.99 16.96
CA GLN A 244 14.02 3.50 16.96
C GLN A 244 14.27 4.46 15.78
N SER A 245 13.71 4.15 14.61
CA SER A 245 13.81 5.01 13.42
C SER A 245 13.20 6.40 13.63
N LEU A 246 12.05 6.46 14.32
CA LEU A 246 11.41 7.73 14.69
C LEU A 246 12.25 8.50 15.72
N LEU A 247 12.78 7.81 16.74
CA LEU A 247 13.67 8.44 17.73
C LEU A 247 14.94 9.01 17.10
N LYS A 248 15.49 8.32 16.08
CA LYS A 248 16.62 8.81 15.29
C LYS A 248 16.28 10.09 14.54
N PHE A 249 15.13 10.11 13.87
CA PHE A 249 14.65 11.31 13.17
C PHE A 249 14.48 12.49 14.14
N LEU A 250 13.83 12.26 15.28
CA LEU A 250 13.57 13.25 16.33
C LEU A 250 14.83 13.67 17.11
N ARG A 251 15.93 12.93 16.98
CA ARG A 251 17.21 13.15 17.70
C ARG A 251 17.08 13.00 19.23
N ILE A 252 16.19 12.12 19.71
CA ILE A 252 16.00 11.85 21.15
C ILE A 252 17.21 11.10 21.72
N ARG A 253 18.04 11.78 22.50
CA ARG A 253 19.23 11.16 23.12
C ARG A 253 18.86 10.36 24.38
N PRO A 254 19.58 9.27 24.68
CA PRO A 254 20.64 8.66 23.88
C PRO A 254 20.11 7.65 22.83
N TYR A 255 18.80 7.43 22.79
CA TYR A 255 18.10 6.38 22.03
C TYR A 255 18.03 6.60 20.51
N ASN A 256 18.41 7.79 20.03
CA ASN A 256 18.65 8.08 18.63
C ASN A 256 19.81 7.24 18.04
N HIS A 257 20.69 6.68 18.89
CA HIS A 257 21.73 5.75 18.50
C HIS A 257 21.21 4.30 18.58
N LYS A 258 21.31 3.59 17.45
CA LYS A 258 20.80 2.22 17.31
C LYS A 258 21.43 1.24 18.30
N GLU A 259 22.73 1.32 18.53
CA GLU A 259 23.45 0.42 19.44
C GLU A 259 23.02 0.59 20.90
N LYS A 260 22.91 1.85 21.36
CA LYS A 260 22.40 2.13 22.71
C LYS A 260 20.95 1.67 22.85
N PHE A 261 20.10 1.92 21.85
CA PHE A 261 18.70 1.47 21.87
C PHE A 261 18.61 -0.06 21.99
N LYS A 262 19.33 -0.81 21.16
CA LYS A 262 19.34 -2.29 21.21
C LYS A 262 19.86 -2.84 22.53
N ARG A 263 20.88 -2.19 23.11
CA ARG A 263 21.43 -2.59 24.41
C ARG A 263 20.45 -2.34 25.56
N SER A 264 19.70 -1.23 25.48
CA SER A 264 18.68 -0.87 26.48
C SER A 264 17.38 -1.64 26.32
N PHE A 265 17.05 -2.07 25.10
CA PHE A 265 15.82 -2.81 24.80
C PHE A 265 16.13 -4.11 24.03
N PRO A 266 16.77 -5.10 24.68
CA PRO A 266 17.16 -6.34 24.04
C PRO A 266 15.94 -7.18 23.66
N VAL A 267 15.99 -7.82 22.50
CA VAL A 267 14.97 -8.78 22.03
C VAL A 267 15.59 -10.18 22.04
N ARG A 268 15.07 -11.10 22.86
CA ARG A 268 15.56 -12.48 22.97
C ARG A 268 14.52 -13.43 22.38
N GLY A 269 14.89 -14.22 21.38
CA GLY A 269 13.96 -15.16 20.72
C GLY A 269 12.75 -14.49 20.06
N GLY A 270 12.81 -13.18 19.78
CA GLY A 270 11.67 -12.40 19.29
C GLY A 270 10.73 -11.90 20.39
N MET A 271 10.98 -12.21 21.66
CA MET A 271 10.22 -11.68 22.79
C MET A 271 11.03 -10.61 23.53
N VAL A 272 10.30 -9.67 24.11
CA VAL A 272 10.82 -8.59 24.95
C VAL A 272 10.36 -8.91 26.37
N ASP A 273 11.27 -8.87 27.35
CA ASP A 273 10.89 -9.09 28.74
C ASP A 273 9.99 -7.96 29.27
N GLU A 274 9.22 -8.26 30.29
CA GLU A 274 8.19 -7.37 30.83
C GLU A 274 8.78 -6.05 31.37
N ASN A 275 9.94 -6.11 32.03
CA ASN A 275 10.65 -4.92 32.51
C ASN A 275 11.12 -4.02 31.36
N THR A 276 11.66 -4.62 30.29
CA THR A 276 12.06 -3.89 29.09
C THR A 276 10.85 -3.27 28.39
N MET A 277 9.71 -3.98 28.33
CA MET A 277 8.45 -3.43 27.81
C MET A 277 7.95 -2.25 28.65
N LEU A 278 8.06 -2.32 29.98
CA LEU A 278 7.72 -1.22 30.86
C LEU A 278 8.60 0.01 30.59
N GLN A 279 9.91 -0.16 30.53
CA GLN A 279 10.85 0.91 30.19
C GLN A 279 10.55 1.53 28.82
N LEU A 280 10.17 0.71 27.84
CA LEU A 280 9.78 1.17 26.52
C LEU A 280 8.48 1.97 26.57
N ARG A 281 7.46 1.52 27.31
CA ARG A 281 6.19 2.25 27.49
C ARG A 281 6.43 3.63 28.10
N VAL A 282 7.28 3.71 29.10
CA VAL A 282 7.70 4.98 29.72
C VAL A 282 8.39 5.88 28.70
N LEU A 283 9.32 5.34 27.91
CA LEU A 283 9.98 6.08 26.84
C LEU A 283 8.96 6.59 25.80
N VAL A 284 8.00 5.77 25.38
CA VAL A 284 6.92 6.16 24.46
C VAL A 284 6.08 7.28 25.07
N LYS A 285 5.57 7.12 26.31
CA LYS A 285 4.80 8.15 27.03
C LYS A 285 5.61 9.46 27.18
N SER A 286 6.94 9.40 27.14
CA SER A 286 7.81 10.59 27.19
C SER A 286 7.91 11.37 25.90
N VAL A 287 7.89 10.71 24.74
CA VAL A 287 8.10 11.38 23.43
C VAL A 287 6.81 11.52 22.63
N CYS A 288 5.76 10.80 23.03
CA CYS A 288 4.54 10.62 22.27
C CYS A 288 3.31 11.09 23.05
N LEU A 289 2.48 11.92 22.40
CA LEU A 289 1.12 12.19 22.85
C LEU A 289 0.16 11.37 21.98
N ARG A 290 -0.55 10.43 22.59
CA ARG A 290 -1.55 9.59 21.92
C ARG A 290 -2.89 9.72 22.63
N ARG A 291 -3.94 10.01 21.87
CA ARG A 291 -5.33 10.04 22.34
C ARG A 291 -6.19 9.27 21.36
N THR A 292 -7.17 8.55 21.91
CA THR A 292 -8.16 7.81 21.14
C THR A 292 -9.48 8.57 21.05
N LYS A 293 -10.36 8.18 20.13
CA LYS A 293 -11.73 8.73 20.06
C LYS A 293 -12.54 8.47 21.35
N THR A 294 -12.21 7.40 22.08
CA THR A 294 -12.83 7.01 23.35
C THR A 294 -12.19 7.64 24.58
N SER A 295 -11.06 8.33 24.42
CA SER A 295 -10.38 8.99 25.53
C SER A 295 -11.29 10.04 26.18
N GLN A 296 -11.14 10.24 27.50
CA GLN A 296 -11.98 11.17 28.26
C GLN A 296 -11.16 12.36 28.80
N ILE A 297 -11.72 13.57 28.71
CA ILE A 297 -11.22 14.79 29.35
C ILE A 297 -12.27 15.24 30.38
N ASN A 298 -11.87 15.34 31.64
CA ASN A 298 -12.75 15.72 32.76
C ASN A 298 -14.04 14.86 32.85
N GLY A 299 -13.92 13.54 32.68
CA GLY A 299 -15.05 12.59 32.73
C GLY A 299 -15.98 12.63 31.51
N GLN A 300 -15.68 13.42 30.49
CA GLN A 300 -16.45 13.52 29.25
C GLN A 300 -15.63 12.98 28.07
N PRO A 301 -16.24 12.30 27.09
CA PRO A 301 -15.54 11.87 25.87
C PRO A 301 -14.89 13.06 25.15
N ILE A 302 -13.67 12.87 24.61
CA ILE A 302 -12.95 13.89 23.84
C ILE A 302 -13.79 14.41 22.68
N LEU A 303 -14.55 13.50 22.04
CA LEU A 303 -15.46 13.85 20.97
C LEU A 303 -16.78 13.11 21.17
N GLN A 304 -17.89 13.84 21.04
CA GLN A 304 -19.19 13.24 20.82
C GLN A 304 -19.34 12.99 19.32
N LEU A 305 -18.89 11.83 18.86
CA LEU A 305 -19.24 11.33 17.53
C LEU A 305 -20.56 10.57 17.61
N PRO A 306 -21.37 10.61 16.55
CA PRO A 306 -22.45 9.64 16.39
C PRO A 306 -21.90 8.21 16.48
N ALA A 307 -22.79 7.27 16.84
CA ALA A 307 -22.45 5.88 16.94
C ALA A 307 -21.87 5.35 15.62
N LYS A 308 -21.05 4.31 15.74
CA LYS A 308 -20.53 3.55 14.60
C LYS A 308 -20.89 2.09 14.83
N VAL A 309 -21.63 1.52 13.90
CA VAL A 309 -22.01 0.10 13.92
C VAL A 309 -21.18 -0.61 12.87
N ILE A 310 -20.41 -1.61 13.27
CA ILE A 310 -19.65 -2.46 12.35
C ILE A 310 -20.33 -3.82 12.30
N GLU A 311 -20.84 -4.18 11.14
CA GLU A 311 -21.52 -5.44 10.88
C GLU A 311 -20.65 -6.32 9.97
N LYS A 312 -20.43 -7.57 10.39
CA LYS A 312 -19.86 -8.62 9.53
C LYS A 312 -21.01 -9.21 8.73
N VAL A 313 -21.10 -8.87 7.45
CA VAL A 313 -22.13 -9.36 6.54
C VAL A 313 -21.60 -10.61 5.87
N HIS A 314 -22.08 -11.76 6.33
CA HIS A 314 -21.74 -13.06 5.76
C HIS A 314 -22.53 -13.29 4.49
N VAL A 315 -21.81 -13.47 3.39
CA VAL A 315 -22.34 -13.69 2.04
C VAL A 315 -22.10 -15.16 1.69
N VAL A 316 -23.15 -15.80 1.18
CA VAL A 316 -23.09 -17.19 0.74
C VAL A 316 -22.79 -17.21 -0.75
N PHE A 317 -21.78 -17.98 -1.17
CA PHE A 317 -21.55 -18.21 -2.59
C PHE A 317 -22.73 -18.93 -3.24
N ASN A 318 -23.04 -18.55 -4.47
CA ASN A 318 -23.79 -19.42 -5.37
C ASN A 318 -22.99 -20.70 -5.72
N GLU A 319 -23.66 -21.69 -6.28
CA GLU A 319 -23.09 -23.01 -6.56
C GLU A 319 -21.87 -22.94 -7.50
N THR A 320 -21.95 -22.10 -8.54
CA THR A 320 -20.86 -21.91 -9.50
C THR A 320 -19.61 -21.31 -8.86
N GLU A 321 -19.76 -20.23 -8.08
CA GLU A 321 -18.67 -19.58 -7.37
C GLU A 321 -18.05 -20.51 -6.32
N ARG A 322 -18.88 -21.30 -5.61
CA ARG A 322 -18.41 -22.30 -4.65
C ARG A 322 -17.58 -23.39 -5.33
N GLY A 323 -18.00 -23.86 -6.51
CA GLY A 323 -17.24 -24.83 -7.30
C GLY A 323 -15.86 -24.29 -7.69
N ILE A 324 -15.82 -23.10 -8.32
CA ILE A 324 -14.57 -22.44 -8.74
C ILE A 324 -13.63 -22.22 -7.55
N TYR A 325 -14.17 -21.74 -6.43
CA TYR A 325 -13.36 -21.49 -5.24
C TYR A 325 -12.80 -22.77 -4.64
N THR A 326 -13.61 -23.84 -4.54
CA THR A 326 -13.20 -25.12 -3.97
C THR A 326 -12.07 -25.73 -4.78
N GLU A 327 -12.20 -25.77 -6.11
CA GLU A 327 -11.16 -26.28 -6.99
C GLU A 327 -9.84 -25.50 -6.85
N LEU A 328 -9.93 -24.16 -6.86
CA LEU A 328 -8.76 -23.29 -6.68
C LEU A 328 -8.11 -23.48 -5.30
N SER A 329 -8.92 -23.63 -4.26
CA SER A 329 -8.49 -23.86 -2.88
C SER A 329 -7.76 -25.19 -2.74
N ASP A 330 -8.33 -26.27 -3.27
CA ASP A 330 -7.73 -27.62 -3.20
C ASP A 330 -6.40 -27.68 -3.94
N ASN A 331 -6.35 -27.11 -5.15
CA ASN A 331 -5.12 -27.02 -5.94
C ASN A 331 -4.05 -26.21 -5.19
N THR A 332 -4.43 -25.07 -4.60
CA THR A 332 -3.54 -24.22 -3.79
C THR A 332 -3.03 -24.94 -2.55
N GLN A 333 -3.91 -25.64 -1.83
CA GLN A 333 -3.57 -26.38 -0.61
C GLN A 333 -2.61 -27.53 -0.92
N ARG A 334 -2.81 -28.28 -2.01
CA ARG A 334 -1.87 -29.32 -2.46
C ARG A 334 -0.48 -28.76 -2.72
N GLN A 335 -0.38 -27.62 -3.42
CA GLN A 335 0.91 -26.98 -3.69
C GLN A 335 1.61 -26.51 -2.42
N ILE A 336 0.89 -25.90 -1.49
CA ILE A 336 1.48 -25.36 -0.25
C ILE A 336 1.89 -26.49 0.70
N THR A 337 1.12 -27.57 0.78
CA THR A 337 1.49 -28.77 1.53
C THR A 337 2.81 -29.36 1.01
N ARG A 338 3.03 -29.41 -0.31
CA ARG A 338 4.33 -29.81 -0.89
C ARG A 338 5.48 -28.91 -0.43
N TYR A 339 5.28 -27.58 -0.46
CA TYR A 339 6.31 -26.64 0.02
C TYR A 339 6.59 -26.73 1.53
N LEU A 340 5.56 -27.05 2.32
CA LEU A 340 5.71 -27.28 3.77
C LEU A 340 6.51 -28.55 4.04
N ASN A 341 6.13 -29.67 3.41
CA ASN A 341 6.79 -30.96 3.58
C ASN A 341 8.27 -30.91 3.16
N ASN A 342 8.58 -30.15 2.11
CA ASN A 342 9.95 -30.00 1.62
C ASN A 342 10.76 -28.92 2.37
N GLY A 343 10.16 -28.21 3.35
CA GLY A 343 10.80 -27.11 4.08
C GLY A 343 11.14 -25.88 3.21
N THR A 344 10.58 -25.78 2.00
CA THR A 344 10.91 -24.73 1.02
C THR A 344 9.93 -23.55 1.02
N LEU A 345 8.88 -23.56 1.87
CA LEU A 345 7.85 -22.50 1.89
C LEU A 345 8.44 -21.07 1.93
N GLY A 346 9.50 -20.84 2.71
CA GLY A 346 10.17 -19.55 2.79
C GLY A 346 10.83 -19.11 1.47
N ARG A 347 11.35 -20.06 0.67
CA ARG A 347 11.91 -19.83 -0.67
C ARG A 347 10.82 -19.53 -1.70
N HIS A 348 9.61 -20.08 -1.52
CA HIS A 348 8.45 -19.87 -2.39
C HIS A 348 7.48 -18.78 -1.89
N TYR A 349 7.89 -17.95 -0.92
CA TYR A 349 7.01 -16.94 -0.30
C TYR A 349 6.29 -16.04 -1.31
N GLY A 350 6.98 -15.61 -2.38
CA GLY A 350 6.37 -14.79 -3.44
C GLY A 350 5.24 -15.52 -4.19
N HIS A 351 5.41 -16.81 -4.47
CA HIS A 351 4.40 -17.63 -5.15
C HIS A 351 3.18 -17.88 -4.25
N VAL A 352 3.41 -18.18 -2.98
CA VAL A 352 2.35 -18.34 -1.97
C VAL A 352 1.45 -17.11 -1.90
N LEU A 353 2.03 -15.91 -1.96
CA LEU A 353 1.24 -14.66 -2.00
C LEU A 353 0.40 -14.50 -3.27
N VAL A 354 0.84 -15.04 -4.40
CA VAL A 354 0.06 -15.04 -5.65
C VAL A 354 -1.12 -16.00 -5.54
N LEU A 355 -0.92 -17.20 -5.01
CA LEU A 355 -2.01 -18.15 -4.76
C LEU A 355 -3.06 -17.57 -3.79
N LEU A 356 -2.58 -16.90 -2.74
CA LEU A 356 -3.42 -16.18 -1.78
C LEU A 356 -4.24 -15.06 -2.44
N LEU A 357 -3.61 -14.31 -3.33
CA LEU A 357 -4.25 -13.24 -4.09
C LEU A 357 -5.38 -13.81 -4.95
N ARG A 358 -5.16 -14.95 -5.62
CA ARG A 358 -6.17 -15.63 -6.44
C ARG A 358 -7.37 -16.07 -5.62
N LEU A 359 -7.17 -16.68 -4.45
CA LEU A 359 -8.28 -17.05 -3.55
C LEU A 359 -9.11 -15.82 -3.15
N ARG A 360 -8.45 -14.70 -2.82
CA ARG A 360 -9.14 -13.43 -2.47
C ARG A 360 -9.90 -12.84 -3.66
N GLN A 361 -9.37 -12.96 -4.87
CA GLN A 361 -10.05 -12.54 -6.09
C GLN A 361 -11.28 -13.39 -6.39
N ALA A 362 -11.18 -14.72 -6.20
CA ALA A 362 -12.29 -15.64 -6.32
C ALA A 362 -13.44 -15.32 -5.34
N CYS A 363 -13.13 -14.87 -4.11
CA CYS A 363 -14.13 -14.35 -3.16
C CYS A 363 -14.84 -13.08 -3.59
N CYS A 364 -14.27 -12.30 -4.51
CA CYS A 364 -14.84 -11.03 -4.94
C CYS A 364 -15.68 -11.19 -6.22
N HIS A 365 -15.08 -11.74 -7.27
CA HIS A 365 -15.71 -11.91 -8.57
C HIS A 365 -14.88 -12.82 -9.50
N PRO A 366 -15.49 -13.79 -10.22
CA PRO A 366 -14.74 -14.74 -11.08
C PRO A 366 -13.89 -14.10 -12.18
N HIS A 367 -14.37 -13.00 -12.81
CA HIS A 367 -13.60 -12.27 -13.84
C HIS A 367 -12.22 -11.77 -13.36
N LEU A 368 -12.02 -11.56 -12.06
CA LEU A 368 -10.72 -11.12 -11.54
C LEU A 368 -9.64 -12.21 -11.69
N LEU A 369 -10.03 -13.47 -11.86
CA LEU A 369 -9.11 -14.58 -12.15
C LEU A 369 -8.66 -14.54 -13.62
N GLN A 370 -9.57 -14.21 -14.54
CA GLN A 370 -9.34 -14.22 -15.99
C GLN A 370 -8.43 -13.07 -16.47
N GLU A 371 -8.42 -11.93 -15.76
CA GLU A 371 -7.54 -10.80 -16.08
C GLU A 371 -6.05 -11.15 -15.97
N ILE A 372 -5.67 -12.26 -15.31
CA ILE A 372 -4.28 -12.70 -15.09
C ILE A 372 -3.96 -14.03 -15.80
N SER A 373 -4.95 -14.87 -16.14
CA SER A 373 -4.72 -16.07 -16.97
C SER A 373 -4.09 -15.74 -18.33
N THR A 374 -4.29 -14.51 -18.79
CA THR A 374 -3.68 -13.94 -20.01
C THR A 374 -2.35 -13.22 -19.74
N GLU A 375 -1.93 -13.08 -18.49
CA GLU A 375 -0.61 -12.60 -18.04
C GLU A 375 0.32 -13.76 -17.69
N SER A 376 0.27 -14.86 -18.45
CA SER A 376 1.52 -15.61 -18.65
C SER A 376 2.51 -14.63 -19.30
N PRO A 377 3.77 -14.52 -18.87
CA PRO A 377 4.74 -13.57 -19.43
C PRO A 377 5.23 -13.98 -20.83
N ALA A 378 4.28 -14.35 -21.70
CA ALA A 378 4.43 -14.53 -23.13
C ALA A 378 3.97 -13.28 -23.92
N SER A 379 3.89 -12.10 -23.28
CA SER A 379 3.65 -10.83 -23.95
C SER A 379 4.95 -10.02 -24.18
N ALA A 380 6.07 -10.71 -24.38
CA ALA A 380 7.19 -10.19 -25.15
C ALA A 380 7.12 -10.90 -26.51
N GLY A 381 6.75 -10.13 -27.56
CA GLY A 381 6.48 -10.52 -28.96
C GLY A 381 6.51 -12.02 -29.31
N GLU A 382 5.37 -12.56 -29.78
CA GLU A 382 5.18 -13.94 -30.30
C GLU A 382 6.51 -14.66 -30.60
N ILE A 383 7.04 -15.33 -29.58
CA ILE A 383 8.24 -16.16 -29.71
C ILE A 383 7.77 -17.41 -30.44
N ASP A 384 8.16 -17.57 -31.71
CA ASP A 384 7.90 -18.79 -32.46
C ASP A 384 8.79 -19.92 -31.92
N LEU A 385 8.26 -20.66 -30.94
CA LEU A 385 8.96 -21.74 -30.25
C LEU A 385 9.37 -22.86 -31.23
N ILE A 386 8.57 -23.13 -32.27
CA ILE A 386 8.86 -24.17 -33.27
C ILE A 386 10.01 -23.72 -34.18
N ALA A 387 10.01 -22.47 -34.63
CA ALA A 387 11.13 -21.91 -35.38
C ALA A 387 12.41 -21.86 -34.53
N ASN A 388 12.29 -21.49 -33.26
CA ASN A 388 13.40 -21.48 -32.31
C ASN A 388 13.97 -22.88 -32.07
N ALA A 389 13.13 -23.92 -31.96
CA ALA A 389 13.60 -25.30 -31.84
C ALA A 389 14.55 -25.70 -32.97
N LYS A 390 14.33 -25.19 -34.20
CA LYS A 390 15.19 -25.44 -35.37
C LYS A 390 16.55 -24.74 -35.30
N LEU A 391 16.75 -23.80 -34.38
CA LEU A 391 18.03 -23.10 -34.18
C LEU A 391 19.04 -23.93 -33.35
N LEU A 392 18.61 -25.04 -32.74
CA LEU A 392 19.49 -25.93 -31.99
C LEU A 392 20.46 -26.67 -32.92
N LYS A 393 21.72 -26.79 -32.53
CA LYS A 393 22.74 -27.54 -33.30
C LYS A 393 22.41 -29.04 -33.30
N PRO A 394 22.77 -29.79 -34.37
CA PRO A 394 22.48 -31.22 -34.48
C PRO A 394 22.94 -32.06 -33.27
N ASP A 395 24.10 -31.75 -32.70
CA ASP A 395 24.64 -32.46 -31.53
C ASP A 395 23.81 -32.20 -30.26
N VAL A 396 23.24 -31.00 -30.14
CA VAL A 396 22.36 -30.61 -29.02
C VAL A 396 20.99 -31.28 -29.16
N VAL A 397 20.45 -31.33 -30.38
CA VAL A 397 19.20 -32.04 -30.68
C VAL A 397 19.34 -33.53 -30.36
N LYS A 398 20.44 -34.17 -30.77
CA LYS A 398 20.73 -35.57 -30.41
C LYS A 398 20.79 -35.78 -28.90
N ARG A 399 21.46 -34.88 -28.16
CA ARG A 399 21.55 -34.97 -26.70
C ARG A 399 20.19 -34.85 -26.02
N ILE A 400 19.33 -33.92 -26.45
CA ILE A 400 17.99 -33.75 -25.88
C ILE A 400 17.13 -34.99 -26.16
N LYS A 401 17.20 -35.55 -27.39
CA LYS A 401 16.49 -36.78 -27.74
C LYS A 401 16.95 -38.00 -26.93
N ASN A 402 18.24 -38.11 -26.67
CA ASN A 402 18.79 -39.24 -25.90
C ASN A 402 18.40 -39.16 -24.41
N LEU A 403 18.31 -37.96 -23.84
CA LEU A 403 17.85 -37.76 -22.46
C LEU A 403 16.37 -38.12 -22.26
N ASP A 404 15.58 -38.07 -23.32
CA ASP A 404 14.14 -38.37 -23.33
C ASP A 404 13.86 -39.87 -23.64
N ALA A 405 14.89 -40.62 -24.08
CA ALA A 405 14.80 -42.03 -24.47
C ALA A 405 15.24 -43.01 -23.35
N GLU A 406 15.94 -42.52 -22.32
CA GLU A 406 16.20 -43.28 -21.10
C GLU A 406 14.97 -43.10 -20.18
N GLU A 407 14.11 -44.13 -20.07
CA GLU A 407 12.88 -44.18 -19.27
C GLU A 407 13.14 -44.15 -17.75
N ASP A 408 14.00 -43.24 -17.26
CA ASP A 408 14.20 -43.01 -15.84
C ASP A 408 13.33 -41.82 -15.39
N GLU A 409 12.41 -42.05 -14.44
CA GLU A 409 11.49 -41.06 -13.86
C GLU A 409 12.16 -39.81 -13.24
N GLU A 410 13.50 -39.77 -13.17
CA GLU A 410 14.31 -38.68 -12.57
C GLU A 410 14.83 -37.62 -13.56
N THR A 411 14.79 -37.84 -14.89
CA THR A 411 15.44 -36.96 -15.88
C THR A 411 14.64 -35.70 -16.29
N GLY A 412 13.41 -35.53 -15.77
CA GLY A 412 12.55 -34.36 -15.99
C GLY A 412 12.64 -33.25 -14.92
N THR A 413 13.64 -33.30 -14.03
CA THR A 413 13.74 -32.41 -12.87
C THR A 413 14.35 -31.04 -13.22
N CYS A 414 13.66 -29.96 -12.84
CA CYS A 414 14.17 -28.60 -13.04
C CYS A 414 15.38 -28.36 -12.12
N PRO A 415 16.54 -27.91 -12.61
CA PRO A 415 17.74 -27.72 -11.77
C PRO A 415 17.61 -26.55 -10.77
N VAL A 416 16.53 -25.77 -10.85
CA VAL A 416 16.29 -24.60 -10.01
C VAL A 416 15.37 -24.94 -8.85
N CYS A 417 14.25 -25.62 -9.11
CA CYS A 417 13.27 -25.97 -8.09
C CYS A 417 13.23 -27.47 -7.74
N MET A 418 13.95 -28.31 -8.49
CA MET A 418 13.96 -29.77 -8.39
C MET A 418 12.59 -30.44 -8.59
N ASP A 419 11.62 -29.74 -9.17
CA ASP A 419 10.30 -30.29 -9.54
C ASP A 419 10.35 -30.95 -10.92
N SER A 420 9.51 -31.96 -11.17
CA SER A 420 9.31 -32.48 -12.52
C SER A 420 8.56 -31.47 -13.39
N ALA A 421 9.06 -31.24 -14.60
CA ALA A 421 8.49 -30.26 -15.53
C ALA A 421 7.90 -30.98 -16.74
N GLY A 422 6.57 -31.05 -16.84
CA GLY A 422 5.89 -31.71 -17.97
C GLY A 422 6.21 -31.12 -19.35
N ASN A 423 6.25 -29.78 -19.46
CA ASN A 423 6.71 -29.08 -20.67
C ASN A 423 7.78 -28.04 -20.28
N ALA A 424 9.04 -28.48 -20.23
CA ALA A 424 10.16 -27.64 -19.79
C ALA A 424 10.59 -26.63 -20.87
N VAL A 425 11.03 -25.45 -20.44
CA VAL A 425 11.62 -24.41 -21.32
C VAL A 425 13.07 -24.78 -21.59
N ILE A 426 13.46 -24.89 -22.86
CA ILE A 426 14.79 -25.25 -23.34
C ILE A 426 15.53 -24.00 -23.80
N TYR A 427 16.75 -23.81 -23.28
CA TYR A 427 17.62 -22.70 -23.64
C TYR A 427 18.38 -22.94 -24.94
N ILE A 428 18.45 -21.91 -25.79
CA ILE A 428 19.26 -21.92 -27.01
C ILE A 428 20.53 -21.09 -26.75
N PRO A 429 21.72 -21.53 -27.18
CA PRO A 429 21.99 -22.75 -27.96
C PRO A 429 22.32 -23.99 -27.12
N CYS A 430 22.31 -23.88 -25.78
CA CYS A 430 22.93 -24.89 -24.92
C CYS A 430 22.06 -26.12 -24.64
N GLY A 431 20.76 -26.11 -24.93
CA GLY A 431 19.83 -27.24 -24.80
C GLY A 431 19.48 -27.65 -23.37
N HIS A 432 19.90 -26.92 -22.34
CA HIS A 432 19.48 -27.17 -20.96
C HIS A 432 18.08 -26.61 -20.70
N SER A 433 17.34 -27.22 -19.79
CA SER A 433 15.95 -26.85 -19.53
C SER A 433 15.68 -26.46 -18.07
N VAL A 434 14.60 -25.70 -17.88
CA VAL A 434 14.01 -25.37 -16.58
C VAL A 434 12.48 -25.40 -16.69
N CYS A 435 11.76 -25.46 -15.57
CA CYS A 435 10.31 -25.29 -15.61
C CYS A 435 9.94 -23.85 -16.02
N SER A 436 8.77 -23.68 -16.63
CA SER A 436 8.26 -22.38 -17.10
C SER A 436 8.20 -21.33 -15.99
N GLU A 437 7.87 -21.74 -14.77
CA GLU A 437 7.84 -20.86 -13.59
C GLU A 437 9.22 -20.35 -13.19
N CYS A 438 10.24 -21.22 -13.18
CA CYS A 438 11.61 -20.83 -12.87
C CYS A 438 12.16 -19.94 -13.98
N PHE A 439 11.85 -20.23 -15.24
CA PHE A 439 12.25 -19.37 -16.35
C PHE A 439 11.67 -17.96 -16.20
N ALA A 440 10.36 -17.83 -15.97
CA ALA A 440 9.68 -16.54 -15.80
C ALA A 440 10.27 -15.68 -14.67
N ARG A 441 10.77 -16.31 -13.59
CA ARG A 441 11.44 -15.59 -12.50
C ARG A 441 12.85 -15.12 -12.87
N ILE A 442 13.60 -15.97 -13.57
CA ILE A 442 14.99 -15.67 -13.94
C ILE A 442 15.05 -14.66 -15.10
N SER A 443 14.04 -14.67 -15.97
CA SER A 443 13.90 -13.73 -17.10
C SER A 443 13.15 -12.44 -16.73
N ASP A 444 12.75 -12.25 -15.46
CA ASP A 444 12.08 -11.03 -14.99
C ASP A 444 12.99 -9.80 -15.23
N PRO A 445 12.53 -8.79 -16.00
CA PRO A 445 13.30 -7.57 -16.27
C PRO A 445 13.79 -6.84 -15.01
N ALA A 446 13.05 -6.91 -13.90
CA ALA A 446 13.44 -6.32 -12.62
C ALA A 446 14.56 -7.09 -11.91
N VAL A 447 14.71 -8.39 -12.21
CA VAL A 447 15.82 -9.24 -11.74
C VAL A 447 17.05 -9.00 -12.62
N LEU A 448 16.89 -8.99 -13.95
CA LEU A 448 17.97 -8.72 -14.90
C LEU A 448 18.58 -7.32 -14.71
N ALA A 449 17.76 -6.31 -14.40
CA ALA A 449 18.23 -4.95 -14.12
C ALA A 449 19.04 -4.78 -12.83
N ARG A 450 19.03 -5.77 -11.92
CA ARG A 450 19.83 -5.74 -10.68
C ARG A 450 21.23 -6.33 -10.84
N ASP A 451 21.42 -7.17 -11.85
CA ASP A 451 22.62 -8.00 -12.01
C ASP A 451 23.62 -7.43 -13.03
N ASP A 452 23.43 -6.17 -13.49
CA ASP A 452 24.23 -5.49 -14.52
C ASP A 452 24.40 -6.30 -15.83
N THR A 453 23.51 -7.27 -16.04
CA THR A 453 23.51 -8.13 -17.23
C THR A 453 22.71 -7.46 -18.34
N SER A 454 23.25 -7.48 -19.55
CA SER A 454 22.75 -6.84 -20.78
C SER A 454 21.46 -7.48 -21.34
N GLY A 455 20.47 -7.77 -20.48
CA GLY A 455 19.19 -8.38 -20.87
C GLY A 455 19.25 -9.89 -21.14
N PHE A 456 20.39 -10.54 -20.90
CA PHE A 456 20.57 -11.99 -21.07
C PHE A 456 20.45 -12.74 -19.75
N VAL A 457 19.83 -13.93 -19.81
CA VAL A 457 19.76 -14.89 -18.71
C VAL A 457 21.02 -15.75 -18.70
N LYS A 458 21.54 -16.12 -17.52
CA LYS A 458 22.59 -17.14 -17.40
C LYS A 458 21.97 -18.53 -17.25
N CYS A 459 22.38 -19.48 -18.09
CA CYS A 459 21.97 -20.88 -17.96
C CYS A 459 22.42 -21.44 -16.60
N GLN A 460 21.52 -22.10 -15.87
CA GLN A 460 21.83 -22.59 -14.52
C GLN A 460 22.74 -23.82 -14.51
N ASN A 461 22.85 -24.52 -15.64
CA ASN A 461 23.72 -25.68 -15.77
C ASN A 461 25.12 -25.31 -16.30
N CYS A 462 25.19 -24.63 -17.46
CA CYS A 462 26.46 -24.30 -18.11
C CYS A 462 26.93 -22.84 -17.95
N ARG A 463 26.14 -21.98 -17.30
CA ARG A 463 26.39 -20.53 -17.13
C ARG A 463 26.53 -19.72 -18.42
N GLY A 464 26.26 -20.31 -19.58
CA GLY A 464 26.22 -19.62 -20.87
C GLY A 464 25.12 -18.56 -20.93
N GLN A 465 25.32 -17.54 -21.76
CA GLN A 465 24.33 -16.49 -22.00
C GLN A 465 23.16 -17.03 -22.85
N VAL A 466 21.95 -16.75 -22.40
CA VAL A 466 20.68 -17.17 -23.02
C VAL A 466 19.86 -15.91 -23.28
N ASP A 467 19.43 -15.73 -24.52
CA ASP A 467 18.51 -14.67 -24.91
C ASP A 467 17.08 -15.10 -24.55
N PRO A 468 16.36 -14.37 -23.67
CA PRO A 468 14.99 -14.71 -23.30
C PRO A 468 14.02 -14.76 -24.49
N ALA A 469 14.33 -14.08 -25.60
CA ALA A 469 13.54 -14.11 -26.83
C ALA A 469 13.84 -15.32 -27.73
N LYS A 470 14.90 -16.09 -27.45
CA LYS A 470 15.34 -17.25 -28.22
C LYS A 470 15.34 -18.51 -27.36
N VAL A 471 14.15 -18.88 -26.90
CA VAL A 471 13.90 -20.14 -26.18
C VAL A 471 12.86 -20.97 -26.94
N THR A 472 12.84 -22.27 -26.67
CA THR A 472 11.77 -23.20 -27.11
C THR A 472 11.25 -23.94 -25.88
N ASP A 473 10.17 -24.71 -26.02
CA ASP A 473 9.76 -25.69 -25.01
C ASP A 473 9.88 -27.13 -25.54
N LEU A 474 9.65 -28.11 -24.66
CA LEU A 474 9.78 -29.53 -24.96
C LEU A 474 8.76 -29.99 -26.00
N ASN A 475 7.51 -29.55 -25.90
CA ASN A 475 6.46 -29.91 -26.85
C ASN A 475 6.75 -29.38 -28.26
N SER A 476 7.17 -28.11 -28.39
CA SER A 476 7.55 -27.51 -29.68
C SER A 476 8.83 -28.13 -30.24
N PHE A 477 9.76 -28.53 -29.36
CA PHE A 477 10.96 -29.27 -29.76
C PHE A 477 10.61 -30.64 -30.35
N LYS A 478 9.71 -31.41 -29.70
CA LYS A 478 9.19 -32.68 -30.23
C LYS A 478 8.48 -32.46 -31.56
N GLN A 479 7.61 -31.47 -31.64
CA GLN A 479 6.93 -31.13 -32.90
C GLN A 479 7.90 -30.78 -34.05
N ALA A 480 9.04 -30.15 -33.75
CA ALA A 480 10.02 -29.76 -34.76
C ALA A 480 11.01 -30.87 -35.15
N HIS A 481 11.39 -31.74 -34.21
CA HIS A 481 12.51 -32.68 -34.38
C HIS A 481 12.15 -34.15 -34.13
N ASP A 482 11.06 -34.45 -33.41
CA ASP A 482 10.62 -35.82 -33.10
C ASP A 482 9.07 -35.93 -33.03
N PRO A 483 8.37 -35.81 -34.17
CA PRO A 483 6.91 -35.79 -34.19
C PRO A 483 6.26 -37.11 -33.77
N SER A 484 7.01 -38.21 -33.79
CA SER A 484 6.57 -39.56 -33.44
C SER A 484 6.42 -39.82 -31.94
N SER A 485 6.97 -38.97 -31.07
CA SER A 485 6.94 -39.14 -29.60
C SER A 485 5.89 -38.27 -28.89
N LEU A 486 4.98 -37.65 -29.65
CA LEU A 486 3.86 -36.90 -29.08
C LEU A 486 2.75 -37.87 -28.62
N PRO A 487 2.14 -37.66 -27.43
CA PRO A 487 0.98 -38.45 -27.02
C PRO A 487 -0.18 -38.25 -28.00
N ASN A 488 -0.79 -39.35 -28.47
CA ASN A 488 -2.06 -39.31 -29.20
C ASN A 488 -3.16 -38.73 -28.31
N ASN A 489 -3.46 -37.45 -28.46
CA ASN A 489 -4.74 -36.87 -28.06
C ASN A 489 -5.68 -36.91 -29.27
N ASP A 490 -6.23 -38.09 -29.54
CA ASP A 490 -7.46 -38.20 -30.31
C ASP A 490 -8.65 -38.08 -29.35
N ALA A 491 -9.54 -37.14 -29.68
CA ALA A 491 -10.90 -36.94 -29.18
C ALA A 491 -11.11 -36.30 -27.80
N GLU A 492 -11.15 -34.96 -27.78
CA GLU A 492 -12.42 -34.23 -27.59
C GLU A 492 -12.46 -33.11 -28.65
N LYS A 493 -13.12 -33.40 -29.78
CA LYS A 493 -13.70 -32.35 -30.61
C LYS A 493 -14.90 -31.84 -29.82
N ASP A 494 -14.71 -30.74 -29.11
CA ASP A 494 -15.84 -29.89 -28.75
C ASP A 494 -16.15 -29.08 -30.01
N ASP A 495 -17.22 -29.50 -30.71
CA ASP A 495 -17.82 -28.78 -31.82
C ASP A 495 -18.39 -27.47 -31.26
N GLY A 496 -17.53 -26.47 -31.15
CA GLY A 496 -17.95 -25.09 -30.92
C GLY A 496 -18.75 -24.62 -32.12
N GLU A 497 -20.07 -24.71 -31.99
CA GLU A 497 -21.07 -24.15 -32.89
C GLU A 497 -20.61 -22.79 -33.41
N GLU A 498 -20.51 -22.68 -34.74
CA GLU A 498 -20.48 -21.40 -35.42
C GLU A 498 -21.87 -20.76 -35.25
N ASP A 499 -22.08 -20.04 -34.14
CA ASP A 499 -23.19 -19.10 -34.05
C ASP A 499 -22.95 -17.98 -35.07
N GLN A 500 -23.59 -18.16 -36.22
CA GLN A 500 -23.86 -17.11 -37.20
C GLN A 500 -24.89 -16.17 -36.60
N ASP A 501 -24.43 -15.18 -35.83
CA ASP A 501 -25.24 -13.98 -35.61
C ASP A 501 -25.08 -13.06 -36.82
N GLU A 502 -26.08 -13.11 -37.70
CA GLU A 502 -26.32 -12.15 -38.75
C GLU A 502 -26.44 -10.74 -38.15
N ASP A 503 -25.61 -9.82 -38.64
CA ASP A 503 -25.75 -8.38 -38.40
C ASP A 503 -27.10 -7.92 -38.98
N VAL A 504 -28.09 -7.63 -38.13
CA VAL A 504 -29.20 -6.74 -38.49
C VAL A 504 -28.81 -5.33 -38.06
N ASP A 505 -28.32 -4.56 -39.03
CA ASP A 505 -28.19 -3.12 -38.94
C ASP A 505 -29.58 -2.49 -38.79
N GLU A 506 -29.83 -1.80 -37.67
CA GLU A 506 -30.81 -0.72 -37.62
C GLU A 506 -30.13 0.56 -37.10
N GLU A 507 -30.05 1.55 -38.00
CA GLU A 507 -29.63 2.91 -37.74
C GLU A 507 -30.73 3.74 -37.03
N SER A 508 -30.34 4.54 -36.05
CA SER A 508 -30.75 5.95 -35.80
C SER A 508 -30.01 6.40 -34.52
N ASP A 509 -29.45 7.59 -34.36
CA ASP A 509 -29.77 8.88 -34.95
C ASP A 509 -28.54 9.83 -34.92
N THR A 510 -28.65 10.85 -35.76
CA THR A 510 -27.79 11.99 -36.14
C THR A 510 -27.07 12.74 -34.98
N GLU A 511 -25.87 13.34 -35.16
CA GLU A 511 -25.67 14.68 -35.72
C GLU A 511 -24.20 14.99 -36.19
N TYR A 512 -24.17 15.89 -37.18
CA TYR A 512 -23.11 16.53 -37.97
C TYR A 512 -21.87 17.08 -37.22
N ASP A 513 -20.67 16.98 -37.80
CA ASP A 513 -20.07 18.09 -38.58
C ASP A 513 -18.78 17.69 -39.36
N SER A 514 -18.52 18.49 -40.40
CA SER A 514 -17.63 18.35 -41.55
C SER A 514 -16.11 18.35 -41.30
N ASP A 515 -15.34 17.56 -42.07
CA ASP A 515 -14.44 18.08 -43.14
C ASP A 515 -13.40 17.09 -43.71
N SER A 516 -13.43 17.03 -45.04
CA SER A 516 -12.34 16.87 -46.01
C SER A 516 -11.70 15.49 -46.28
N ASP A 517 -11.80 15.14 -47.57
CA ASP A 517 -11.21 14.03 -48.29
C ASP A 517 -9.70 13.88 -48.11
N THR A 518 -9.23 12.63 -48.00
CA THR A 518 -8.17 12.12 -48.89
C THR A 518 -8.25 10.59 -48.98
N ASN A 519 -8.43 10.13 -50.20
CA ASN A 519 -8.51 8.74 -50.62
C ASN A 519 -7.17 8.03 -50.40
N SER A 520 -7.12 6.98 -49.57
CA SER A 520 -6.03 6.00 -49.63
C SER A 520 -6.57 4.57 -49.47
N LEU A 521 -6.45 3.83 -50.56
CA LEU A 521 -6.64 2.39 -50.62
C LEU A 521 -5.57 1.71 -49.77
N THR A 522 -5.92 1.25 -48.57
CA THR A 522 -5.08 0.33 -47.80
C THR A 522 -5.87 -0.92 -47.42
N LYS A 523 -5.42 -2.07 -47.94
CA LYS A 523 -5.84 -3.42 -47.56
C LYS A 523 -5.96 -3.54 -46.04
N SER A 524 -7.16 -3.85 -45.56
CA SER A 524 -7.44 -4.07 -44.14
C SER A 524 -6.66 -5.29 -43.63
N LYS A 525 -5.55 -5.04 -42.90
CA LYS A 525 -4.95 -6.04 -42.02
C LYS A 525 -5.93 -6.29 -40.89
N LYS A 526 -6.53 -7.49 -40.81
CA LYS A 526 -7.30 -7.96 -39.64
C LYS A 526 -6.45 -7.71 -38.39
N THR A 527 -6.83 -6.70 -37.62
CA THR A 527 -6.12 -6.33 -36.39
C THR A 527 -6.52 -7.34 -35.32
N LYS A 528 -5.54 -8.04 -34.73
CA LYS A 528 -5.75 -9.02 -33.65
C LYS A 528 -6.62 -8.38 -32.56
N LYS A 529 -7.72 -9.04 -32.13
CA LYS A 529 -8.61 -8.54 -31.08
C LYS A 529 -7.80 -8.40 -29.78
N LYS A 530 -7.75 -7.19 -29.22
CA LYS A 530 -7.02 -6.88 -27.97
C LYS A 530 -7.68 -7.58 -26.78
N SER A 531 -6.88 -8.00 -25.80
CA SER A 531 -7.42 -8.60 -24.58
C SER A 531 -8.13 -7.56 -23.70
N LEU A 532 -8.97 -8.01 -22.78
CA LEU A 532 -9.70 -7.12 -21.85
C LEU A 532 -8.73 -6.34 -20.95
N ALA A 533 -7.64 -6.98 -20.50
CA ALA A 533 -6.57 -6.35 -19.73
C ALA A 533 -5.80 -5.29 -20.53
N GLU A 534 -5.51 -5.55 -21.81
CA GLU A 534 -4.89 -4.56 -22.70
C GLU A 534 -5.80 -3.34 -22.94
N LEU A 535 -7.08 -3.59 -23.19
CA LEU A 535 -8.09 -2.52 -23.36
C LEU A 535 -8.21 -1.68 -22.09
N ARG A 536 -8.20 -2.30 -20.91
CA ARG A 536 -8.19 -1.61 -19.61
C ARG A 536 -6.97 -0.69 -19.49
N LYS A 537 -5.78 -1.18 -19.80
CA LYS A 537 -4.52 -0.43 -19.74
C LYS A 537 -4.50 0.76 -20.71
N LEU A 538 -5.04 0.58 -21.92
CA LEU A 538 -5.21 1.66 -22.89
C LEU A 538 -6.27 2.67 -22.45
N GLY A 539 -7.36 2.20 -21.85
CA GLY A 539 -8.46 3.03 -21.33
C GLY A 539 -8.04 3.97 -20.20
N GLN A 540 -6.99 3.65 -19.45
CA GLN A 540 -6.43 4.58 -18.45
C GLN A 540 -5.85 5.86 -19.08
N LYS A 541 -5.44 5.80 -20.36
CA LYS A 541 -4.82 6.94 -21.07
C LYS A 541 -5.78 7.63 -22.04
N ASN A 542 -6.79 6.92 -22.55
CA ASN A 542 -7.67 7.39 -23.61
C ASN A 542 -9.14 7.09 -23.30
N LEU A 543 -9.99 8.12 -23.29
CA LEU A 543 -11.43 8.03 -23.03
C LEU A 543 -12.17 7.14 -24.05
N LYS A 544 -11.79 7.17 -25.33
CA LYS A 544 -12.40 6.33 -26.38
C LYS A 544 -12.13 4.86 -26.13
N GLU A 545 -10.89 4.52 -25.77
CA GLU A 545 -10.52 3.13 -25.42
C GLU A 545 -11.16 2.71 -24.09
N ARG A 546 -11.35 3.63 -23.14
CA ARG A 546 -12.10 3.37 -21.90
C ARG A 546 -13.56 3.00 -22.18
N ARG A 547 -14.24 3.71 -23.07
CA ARG A 547 -15.62 3.37 -23.49
C ARG A 547 -15.68 1.98 -24.14
N LYS A 548 -14.71 1.65 -25.00
CA LYS A 548 -14.61 0.30 -25.59
C LYS A 548 -14.41 -0.78 -24.54
N TYR A 549 -13.52 -0.54 -23.57
CA TYR A 549 -13.29 -1.45 -22.44
C TYR A 549 -14.58 -1.69 -21.65
N LEU A 550 -15.29 -0.62 -21.26
CA LEU A 550 -16.53 -0.74 -20.47
C LEU A 550 -17.63 -1.48 -21.24
N ARG A 551 -17.81 -1.20 -22.54
CA ARG A 551 -18.76 -1.95 -23.39
C ARG A 551 -18.41 -3.43 -23.48
N ARG A 552 -17.11 -3.77 -23.61
CA ARG A 552 -16.65 -5.16 -23.66
C ARG A 552 -16.88 -5.85 -22.31
N LEU A 553 -16.59 -5.16 -21.22
CA LEU A 553 -16.81 -5.63 -19.85
C LEU A 553 -18.28 -5.90 -19.60
N GLU A 554 -19.16 -5.01 -20.03
CA GLU A 554 -20.61 -5.15 -19.87
C GLU A 554 -21.18 -6.37 -20.62
N ARG A 555 -20.64 -6.69 -21.81
CA ARG A 555 -21.06 -7.86 -22.59
C ARG A 555 -20.69 -9.19 -21.95
N SER A 556 -19.53 -9.27 -21.31
CA SER A 556 -19.08 -10.49 -20.62
C SER A 556 -19.45 -10.52 -19.14
N TRP A 557 -20.14 -9.49 -18.63
CA TRP A 557 -20.40 -9.34 -17.20
C TRP A 557 -21.30 -10.46 -16.68
N ILE A 558 -20.92 -11.03 -15.53
CA ILE A 558 -21.69 -12.03 -14.79
C ILE A 558 -21.91 -11.52 -13.36
N PRO A 559 -22.96 -11.96 -12.66
CA PRO A 559 -23.14 -11.62 -11.25
C PRO A 559 -22.09 -12.30 -10.36
N SER A 560 -21.84 -11.71 -9.19
CA SER A 560 -21.13 -12.37 -8.07
C SER A 560 -21.90 -12.16 -6.77
N SER A 561 -21.83 -13.13 -5.86
CA SER A 561 -22.61 -13.11 -4.62
C SER A 561 -22.36 -11.84 -3.79
N LYS A 562 -21.11 -11.34 -3.76
CA LYS A 562 -20.80 -10.07 -3.07
C LYS A 562 -21.33 -8.84 -3.78
N ILE A 563 -21.33 -8.82 -5.11
CA ILE A 563 -21.91 -7.70 -5.87
C ILE A 563 -23.41 -7.66 -5.62
N GLU A 564 -24.10 -8.80 -5.70
CA GLU A 564 -25.53 -8.90 -5.39
C GLU A 564 -25.83 -8.39 -3.98
N LYS A 565 -25.07 -8.83 -2.98
CA LYS A 565 -25.24 -8.33 -1.61
C LYS A 565 -25.00 -6.81 -1.50
N THR A 566 -24.01 -6.29 -2.23
CA THR A 566 -23.74 -4.85 -2.28
C THR A 566 -24.94 -4.09 -2.86
N LEU A 567 -25.53 -4.61 -3.94
CA LEU A 567 -26.71 -4.00 -4.57
C LEU A 567 -27.93 -4.06 -3.65
N GLU A 568 -28.13 -5.15 -2.89
CA GLU A 568 -29.17 -5.24 -1.86
C GLU A 568 -29.02 -4.16 -0.79
N ILE A 569 -27.81 -3.96 -0.27
CA ILE A 569 -27.53 -2.92 0.75
C ILE A 569 -27.79 -1.53 0.18
N LEU A 570 -27.35 -1.27 -1.06
CA LEU A 570 -27.57 0.02 -1.72
C LEU A 570 -29.06 0.29 -1.96
N GLN A 571 -29.79 -0.73 -2.41
CA GLN A 571 -31.23 -0.64 -2.63
C GLN A 571 -31.98 -0.40 -1.31
N ALA A 572 -31.65 -1.12 -0.25
CA ALA A 572 -32.24 -0.91 1.07
C ALA A 572 -32.00 0.51 1.61
N ASN A 573 -30.83 1.10 1.33
CA ASN A 573 -30.54 2.49 1.70
C ASN A 573 -31.34 3.51 0.87
N GLU A 574 -31.57 3.22 -0.42
CA GLU A 574 -32.41 4.04 -1.28
C GLU A 574 -33.88 4.00 -0.84
N GLU A 575 -34.41 2.80 -0.56
CA GLU A 575 -35.79 2.57 -0.12
C GLU A 575 -36.10 3.22 1.25
N ARG A 576 -35.11 3.39 2.12
CA ARG A 576 -35.25 4.15 3.38
C ARG A 576 -35.61 5.63 3.14
N GLY A 577 -35.34 6.18 1.95
CA GLY A 577 -35.70 7.55 1.58
C GLY A 577 -34.97 8.66 2.34
N GLN A 578 -33.96 8.34 3.15
CA GLN A 578 -33.25 9.31 3.99
C GLN A 578 -32.12 10.04 3.26
N GLY A 579 -31.95 9.75 1.97
CA GLY A 579 -30.91 10.32 1.14
C GLY A 579 -29.50 9.98 1.62
N GLU A 580 -29.32 8.78 2.15
CA GLU A 580 -28.05 8.30 2.67
C GLU A 580 -27.03 8.10 1.56
N LYS A 581 -25.76 8.41 1.84
CA LYS A 581 -24.67 8.23 0.88
C LYS A 581 -23.77 7.08 1.31
N THR A 582 -23.36 6.28 0.33
CA THR A 582 -22.60 5.05 0.54
C THR A 582 -21.23 5.13 -0.13
N ILE A 583 -20.18 4.77 0.61
CA ILE A 583 -18.83 4.58 0.07
C ILE A 583 -18.55 3.10 -0.03
N VAL A 584 -18.11 2.62 -1.20
CA VAL A 584 -17.67 1.24 -1.41
C VAL A 584 -16.16 1.23 -1.57
N PHE A 585 -15.46 0.57 -0.64
CA PHE A 585 -14.02 0.37 -0.69
C PHE A 585 -13.68 -1.02 -1.22
N SER A 586 -12.71 -1.07 -2.14
CA SER A 586 -12.07 -2.32 -2.56
C SER A 586 -10.57 -2.13 -2.80
N GLN A 587 -9.76 -3.17 -2.55
CA GLN A 587 -8.35 -3.15 -2.95
C GLN A 587 -8.16 -3.32 -4.47
N PHE A 588 -9.15 -3.91 -5.16
CA PHE A 588 -9.08 -4.30 -6.56
C PHE A 588 -9.75 -3.23 -7.43
N THR A 589 -8.97 -2.46 -8.16
CA THR A 589 -9.55 -1.43 -9.04
C THR A 589 -10.40 -2.03 -10.16
N SER A 590 -10.15 -3.28 -10.59
CA SER A 590 -10.97 -3.95 -11.59
C SER A 590 -12.32 -4.39 -11.06
N LEU A 591 -12.41 -4.69 -9.75
CA LEU A 591 -13.69 -4.90 -9.10
C LEU A 591 -14.56 -3.63 -9.10
N LEU A 592 -13.94 -2.45 -8.95
CA LEU A 592 -14.67 -1.18 -9.07
C LEU A 592 -15.21 -0.94 -10.49
N ASP A 593 -14.51 -1.44 -11.52
CA ASP A 593 -15.05 -1.44 -12.89
C ASP A 593 -16.21 -2.42 -13.04
N LEU A 594 -16.09 -3.63 -12.47
CA LEU A 594 -17.17 -4.63 -12.48
C LEU A 594 -18.42 -4.15 -11.75
N LEU A 595 -18.27 -3.47 -10.61
CA LEU A 595 -19.38 -2.85 -9.87
C LEU A 595 -20.05 -1.73 -10.65
N SER A 596 -19.33 -1.03 -11.52
CA SER A 596 -19.90 0.08 -12.29
C SER A 596 -20.97 -0.33 -13.30
N VAL A 597 -20.90 -1.58 -13.79
CA VAL A 597 -21.86 -2.13 -14.76
C VAL A 597 -23.28 -2.24 -14.18
N PRO A 598 -23.54 -2.96 -13.07
CA PRO A 598 -24.88 -3.04 -12.51
C PRO A 598 -25.38 -1.71 -11.95
N LEU A 599 -24.50 -0.84 -11.44
CA LEU A 599 -24.88 0.51 -11.03
C LEU A 599 -25.42 1.32 -12.21
N GLY A 600 -24.74 1.26 -13.37
CA GLY A 600 -25.18 1.90 -14.61
C GLY A 600 -26.50 1.32 -15.14
N ARG A 601 -26.67 0.00 -15.13
CA ARG A 601 -27.90 -0.68 -15.56
C ARG A 601 -29.13 -0.27 -14.72
N ARG A 602 -28.94 0.02 -13.43
CA ARG A 602 -29.99 0.50 -12.52
C ARG A 602 -30.20 2.03 -12.57
N GLY A 603 -29.38 2.75 -13.32
CA GLY A 603 -29.44 4.22 -13.40
C GLY A 603 -28.95 4.93 -12.13
N TRP A 604 -28.19 4.26 -11.27
CA TRP A 604 -27.67 4.86 -10.05
C TRP A 604 -26.41 5.68 -10.34
N ASN A 605 -26.47 6.98 -10.03
CA ASN A 605 -25.33 7.87 -10.16
C ASN A 605 -24.25 7.55 -9.14
N TYR A 606 -23.03 7.33 -9.64
CA TYR A 606 -21.86 7.07 -8.81
C TYR A 606 -20.66 7.89 -9.29
N VAL A 607 -19.75 8.17 -8.37
CA VAL A 607 -18.43 8.72 -8.68
C VAL A 607 -17.33 7.74 -8.29
N ARG A 608 -16.17 7.88 -8.90
CA ARG A 608 -15.01 7.03 -8.65
C ARG A 608 -13.87 7.83 -8.05
N PHE A 609 -13.09 7.19 -7.18
CA PHE A 609 -11.86 7.74 -6.63
C PHE A 609 -10.77 6.66 -6.55
N ASP A 610 -9.82 6.70 -7.48
CA ASP A 610 -8.66 5.82 -7.45
C ASP A 610 -7.37 6.51 -7.88
N GLY A 611 -6.26 5.78 -7.81
CA GLY A 611 -4.93 6.30 -8.13
C GLY A 611 -4.67 6.56 -9.62
N SER A 612 -5.56 6.13 -10.52
CA SER A 612 -5.43 6.35 -11.97
C SER A 612 -5.98 7.72 -12.41
N MET A 613 -6.81 8.35 -11.57
CA MET A 613 -7.42 9.65 -11.85
C MET A 613 -6.44 10.82 -11.66
N LYS A 614 -6.66 11.90 -12.41
CA LYS A 614 -5.89 13.14 -12.22
C LYS A 614 -6.25 13.79 -10.87
N VAL A 615 -5.43 14.74 -10.44
CA VAL A 615 -5.69 15.46 -9.16
C VAL A 615 -6.99 16.26 -9.24
N GLU A 616 -7.24 16.93 -10.37
CA GLU A 616 -8.45 17.71 -10.64
C GLU A 616 -9.70 16.82 -10.60
N ASP A 617 -9.76 15.77 -11.43
CA ASP A 617 -10.88 14.80 -11.45
C ASP A 617 -11.18 14.20 -10.06
N ARG A 618 -10.16 14.00 -9.21
CA ARG A 618 -10.34 13.48 -7.85
C ARG A 618 -10.99 14.51 -6.92
N ASN A 619 -10.64 15.78 -7.06
CA ASN A 619 -11.27 16.85 -6.29
C ASN A 619 -12.73 17.03 -6.72
N ASP A 620 -12.99 16.98 -8.03
CA ASP A 620 -14.33 17.09 -8.58
C ASP A 620 -15.23 15.93 -8.13
N ALA A 621 -14.70 14.69 -8.10
CA ALA A 621 -15.42 13.53 -7.57
C ALA A 621 -15.79 13.69 -6.08
N VAL A 622 -14.90 14.25 -5.26
CA VAL A 622 -15.18 14.51 -3.83
C VAL A 622 -16.21 15.62 -3.67
N ALA A 623 -16.12 16.68 -4.47
CA ALA A 623 -17.10 17.77 -4.46
C ALA A 623 -18.48 17.27 -4.89
N ALA A 624 -18.58 16.55 -6.01
CA ALA A 624 -19.82 15.94 -6.48
C ALA A 624 -20.43 15.00 -5.42
N PHE A 625 -19.63 14.12 -4.82
CA PHE A 625 -20.12 13.25 -3.75
C PHE A 625 -20.57 14.01 -2.49
N THR A 626 -19.99 15.18 -2.19
CA THR A 626 -20.34 15.95 -1.00
C THR A 626 -21.59 16.80 -1.25
N ASP A 627 -21.61 17.52 -2.36
CA ASP A 627 -22.54 18.62 -2.62
C ASP A 627 -23.73 18.24 -3.50
N ASP A 628 -23.58 17.26 -4.41
CA ASP A 628 -24.65 16.84 -5.33
C ASP A 628 -25.56 15.78 -4.66
N PRO A 629 -26.86 16.05 -4.45
CA PRO A 629 -27.80 15.07 -3.86
C PRO A 629 -28.09 13.86 -4.76
N SER A 630 -27.89 13.99 -6.07
CA SER A 630 -28.12 12.91 -7.04
C SER A 630 -27.02 11.84 -6.98
N VAL A 631 -25.82 12.22 -6.54
CA VAL A 631 -24.68 11.31 -6.39
C VAL A 631 -24.70 10.71 -4.98
N ARG A 632 -25.22 9.48 -4.89
CA ARG A 632 -25.36 8.72 -3.64
C ARG A 632 -24.21 7.75 -3.38
N ILE A 633 -23.48 7.36 -4.42
CA ILE A 633 -22.50 6.26 -4.35
C ILE A 633 -21.10 6.74 -4.73
N MET A 634 -20.10 6.37 -3.93
CA MET A 634 -18.70 6.62 -4.24
C MET A 634 -17.88 5.32 -4.20
N LEU A 635 -17.23 5.00 -5.32
CA LEU A 635 -16.36 3.83 -5.46
C LEU A 635 -14.90 4.25 -5.19
N VAL A 636 -14.29 3.73 -4.13
CA VAL A 636 -12.96 4.16 -3.68
C VAL A 636 -12.00 2.98 -3.65
N SER A 637 -10.83 3.13 -4.28
CA SER A 637 -9.78 2.13 -4.10
C SER A 637 -9.15 2.29 -2.71
N LEU A 638 -9.01 1.19 -1.95
CA LEU A 638 -8.50 1.22 -0.57
C LEU A 638 -7.10 1.87 -0.48
N LYS A 639 -6.27 1.68 -1.51
CA LYS A 639 -4.95 2.33 -1.62
C LYS A 639 -5.04 3.85 -1.78
N ALA A 640 -6.04 4.35 -2.53
CA ALA A 640 -6.25 5.79 -2.71
C ALA A 640 -7.04 6.41 -1.55
N GLY A 641 -7.87 5.64 -0.84
CA GLY A 641 -8.61 6.08 0.36
C GLY A 641 -7.71 6.50 1.52
N ASN A 642 -6.46 6.05 1.55
CA ASN A 642 -5.46 6.50 2.53
C ASN A 642 -4.98 7.94 2.33
N ALA A 643 -5.44 8.63 1.27
CA ALA A 643 -5.05 9.99 0.91
C ALA A 643 -5.73 11.10 1.74
N GLY A 644 -6.01 10.90 3.03
CA GLY A 644 -6.34 12.06 3.88
C GLY A 644 -7.79 12.59 3.77
N LEU A 645 -8.60 12.02 2.88
CA LEU A 645 -9.89 12.56 2.44
C LEU A 645 -10.89 12.81 3.57
N ASN A 646 -11.73 13.84 3.37
CA ASN A 646 -12.87 14.13 4.22
C ASN A 646 -14.16 13.68 3.52
N LEU A 647 -14.76 12.58 3.99
CA LEU A 647 -15.93 11.97 3.36
C LEU A 647 -17.09 11.84 4.36
N VAL A 648 -17.23 12.83 5.26
CA VAL A 648 -18.29 12.90 6.29
C VAL A 648 -19.71 12.93 5.72
N ALA A 649 -19.88 13.19 4.42
CA ALA A 649 -21.16 13.12 3.74
C ALA A 649 -21.76 11.69 3.70
N ALA A 650 -20.92 10.66 3.87
CA ALA A 650 -21.36 9.27 3.89
C ALA A 650 -21.78 8.81 5.29
N SER A 651 -22.93 8.14 5.37
CA SER A 651 -23.38 7.40 6.55
C SER A 651 -23.17 5.89 6.40
N HIS A 652 -22.94 5.39 5.18
CA HIS A 652 -22.66 3.97 4.94
C HIS A 652 -21.27 3.76 4.33
N VAL A 653 -20.58 2.75 4.84
CA VAL A 653 -19.28 2.29 4.33
C VAL A 653 -19.35 0.80 4.07
N ILE A 654 -19.15 0.38 2.84
CA ILE A 654 -19.05 -1.03 2.45
C ILE A 654 -17.58 -1.36 2.24
N LEU A 655 -17.05 -2.27 3.05
CA LEU A 655 -15.74 -2.89 2.85
C LEU A 655 -15.94 -4.19 2.09
N PHE A 656 -15.68 -4.15 0.78
CA PHE A 656 -16.00 -5.25 -0.13
C PHE A 656 -15.09 -6.47 0.07
N ASP A 657 -13.80 -6.21 0.35
CA ASP A 657 -12.78 -7.23 0.54
C ASP A 657 -11.91 -6.93 1.79
N PRO A 658 -11.63 -7.93 2.64
CA PRO A 658 -10.81 -7.73 3.82
C PRO A 658 -9.33 -7.55 3.44
N PHE A 659 -8.63 -6.65 4.14
CA PHE A 659 -7.23 -6.31 3.89
C PHE A 659 -6.31 -6.83 5.02
N TRP A 660 -5.10 -7.27 4.69
CA TRP A 660 -4.14 -7.83 5.67
C TRP A 660 -3.86 -6.98 6.91
N ASN A 661 -3.96 -5.67 6.77
CA ASN A 661 -3.68 -4.74 7.85
C ASN A 661 -4.97 -4.09 8.36
N PRO A 662 -5.45 -4.42 9.57
CA PRO A 662 -6.71 -3.88 10.10
C PRO A 662 -6.73 -2.35 10.14
N TYR A 663 -5.58 -1.72 10.40
CA TYR A 663 -5.45 -0.26 10.44
C TYR A 663 -5.74 0.43 9.12
N VAL A 664 -5.53 -0.23 7.98
CA VAL A 664 -5.86 0.37 6.67
C VAL A 664 -7.38 0.43 6.50
N GLU A 665 -8.10 -0.57 6.99
CA GLU A 665 -9.57 -0.56 6.99
C GLU A 665 -10.11 0.48 7.98
N ASP A 666 -9.55 0.53 9.20
CA ASP A 666 -9.93 1.57 10.17
C ASP A 666 -9.69 2.97 9.61
N GLN A 667 -8.55 3.17 8.96
CA GLN A 667 -8.19 4.42 8.29
C GLN A 667 -9.17 4.79 7.17
N ALA A 668 -9.75 3.81 6.47
CA ALA A 668 -10.75 4.03 5.44
C ALA A 668 -12.12 4.38 6.06
N ILE A 669 -12.55 3.64 7.09
CA ILE A 669 -13.77 3.92 7.86
C ILE A 669 -13.73 5.31 8.48
N ASP A 670 -12.59 5.68 9.06
CA ASP A 670 -12.37 6.98 9.70
C ASP A 670 -12.35 8.16 8.71
N ARG A 671 -12.49 7.93 7.39
CA ARG A 671 -12.78 8.98 6.41
C ARG A 671 -14.22 9.48 6.47
N ALA A 672 -15.15 8.60 6.82
CA ALA A 672 -16.56 8.91 7.02
C ALA A 672 -16.87 9.15 8.51
N HIS A 673 -16.31 8.33 9.42
CA HIS A 673 -16.48 8.48 10.88
C HIS A 673 -15.41 9.40 11.46
N ARG A 674 -15.59 10.72 11.35
CA ARG A 674 -14.64 11.72 11.88
C ARG A 674 -15.35 13.02 12.27
N ILE A 675 -14.60 13.97 12.85
CA ILE A 675 -15.10 15.33 13.16
C ILE A 675 -15.84 15.90 11.94
N GLY A 676 -17.07 16.34 12.15
CA GLY A 676 -17.99 16.82 11.11
C GLY A 676 -19.10 15.84 10.74
N GLN A 677 -19.00 14.58 11.18
CA GLN A 677 -20.06 13.61 11.03
C GLN A 677 -21.23 13.94 11.99
N THR A 678 -22.44 13.95 11.45
CA THR A 678 -23.68 14.26 12.18
C THR A 678 -24.62 13.06 12.27
N LYS A 679 -24.47 12.06 11.40
CA LYS A 679 -25.28 10.84 11.34
C LYS A 679 -24.50 9.64 11.87
N GLU A 680 -25.24 8.63 12.33
CA GLU A 680 -24.67 7.32 12.64
C GLU A 680 -24.00 6.72 11.39
N VAL A 681 -22.85 6.05 11.60
CA VAL A 681 -22.09 5.43 10.50
C VAL A 681 -22.21 3.91 10.56
N PHE A 682 -22.78 3.32 9.52
CA PHE A 682 -22.90 1.87 9.34
C PHE A 682 -21.77 1.35 8.46
N VAL A 683 -20.98 0.42 8.99
CA VAL A 683 -19.88 -0.22 8.29
C VAL A 683 -20.24 -1.67 8.00
N HIS A 684 -20.37 -2.00 6.72
CA HIS A 684 -20.69 -3.32 6.21
C HIS A 684 -19.41 -4.02 5.74
N ARG A 685 -18.94 -5.04 6.46
CA ARG A 685 -17.80 -5.87 6.06
C ARG A 685 -18.31 -7.12 5.35
N LEU A 686 -18.16 -7.18 4.03
CA LEU A 686 -18.61 -8.33 3.23
C LEU A 686 -17.58 -9.47 3.31
N LEU A 687 -17.99 -10.61 3.84
CA LEU A 687 -17.15 -11.79 4.04
C LEU A 687 -17.81 -13.03 3.46
N ILE A 688 -17.05 -13.92 2.83
CA ILE A 688 -17.54 -15.24 2.42
C ILE A 688 -17.14 -16.29 3.43
N GLU A 689 -18.14 -17.00 3.97
CA GLU A 689 -17.92 -18.10 4.90
C GLU A 689 -17.20 -19.29 4.27
N GLN A 690 -16.40 -19.95 5.11
CA GLN A 690 -15.58 -21.11 4.79
C GLN A 690 -14.53 -20.81 3.71
N THR A 691 -13.95 -19.61 3.75
CA THR A 691 -12.94 -19.20 2.78
C THR A 691 -11.65 -18.70 3.43
N VAL A 692 -10.74 -18.19 2.61
CA VAL A 692 -9.54 -17.52 3.08
C VAL A 692 -9.86 -16.20 3.79
N GLU A 693 -11.02 -15.59 3.52
CA GLU A 693 -11.42 -14.33 4.14
C GLU A 693 -11.67 -14.46 5.65
N ASP A 694 -12.31 -15.54 6.10
CA ASP A 694 -12.53 -15.80 7.53
C ASP A 694 -11.19 -15.88 8.28
N ARG A 695 -10.24 -16.63 7.72
CA ARG A 695 -8.89 -16.80 8.27
C ARG A 695 -8.12 -15.48 8.30
N ILE A 696 -8.32 -14.61 7.30
CA ILE A 696 -7.74 -13.26 7.30
C ILE A 696 -8.32 -12.43 8.45
N VAL A 697 -9.64 -12.45 8.65
CA VAL A 697 -10.31 -11.69 9.70
C VAL A 697 -9.89 -12.19 11.08
N GLU A 698 -9.77 -13.50 11.29
CA GLU A 698 -9.25 -14.05 12.56
C GLU A 698 -7.82 -13.60 12.86
N LEU A 699 -6.95 -13.55 11.83
CA LEU A 699 -5.59 -13.02 11.99
C LEU A 699 -5.61 -11.51 12.26
N GLN A 700 -6.54 -10.74 11.67
CA GLN A 700 -6.72 -9.33 11.99
C GLN A 700 -7.15 -9.14 13.44
N ASP A 701 -8.12 -9.92 13.91
CA ASP A 701 -8.69 -9.80 15.25
C ASP A 701 -7.62 -10.15 16.30
N LYS A 702 -6.89 -11.26 16.14
CA LYS A 702 -5.70 -11.60 16.95
C LYS A 702 -4.66 -10.47 16.95
N LYS A 703 -4.44 -9.84 15.79
CA LYS A 703 -3.48 -8.73 15.67
C LYS A 703 -3.97 -7.45 16.36
N ARG A 704 -5.27 -7.14 16.31
CA ARG A 704 -5.86 -6.01 17.04
C ARG A 704 -5.71 -6.21 18.54
N GLU A 705 -5.99 -7.41 19.04
CA GLU A 705 -5.83 -7.77 20.45
C GLU A 705 -4.38 -7.64 20.92
N LEU A 706 -3.43 -8.20 20.18
CA LEU A 706 -2.00 -8.13 20.51
C LEU A 706 -1.47 -6.69 20.59
N ILE A 707 -1.89 -5.81 19.70
CA ILE A 707 -1.40 -4.43 19.68
C ILE A 707 -2.09 -3.58 20.75
N THR A 708 -3.38 -3.80 20.98
CA THR A 708 -4.10 -3.14 22.08
C THR A 708 -3.47 -3.55 23.41
N GLY A 709 -3.23 -4.85 23.63
CA GLY A 709 -2.51 -5.36 24.81
C GLY A 709 -1.01 -5.02 24.87
N ALA A 710 -0.36 -4.71 23.75
CA ALA A 710 1.04 -4.24 23.81
C ALA A 710 1.11 -2.79 24.33
N LEU A 711 0.08 -1.99 24.05
CA LEU A 711 -0.03 -0.58 24.45
C LEU A 711 -0.74 -0.42 25.81
N ASP A 712 -1.62 -1.35 26.21
CA ASP A 712 -2.30 -1.46 27.51
C ASP A 712 -1.88 -2.77 28.21
N GLU A 713 -1.41 -2.77 29.47
CA GLU A 713 -1.02 -3.94 30.32
C GLU A 713 -0.77 -5.33 29.64
N GLY A 714 0.51 -5.74 29.51
CA GLY A 714 0.91 -7.16 29.38
C GLY A 714 1.32 -7.75 28.02
N GLY A 715 1.22 -7.05 26.89
CA GLY A 715 1.42 -7.64 25.55
C GLY A 715 2.85 -7.64 24.98
N THR A 716 3.26 -8.76 24.38
CA THR A 716 4.56 -8.93 23.69
C THR A 716 4.51 -8.43 22.24
N MET A 717 5.56 -7.69 21.83
CA MET A 717 5.66 -7.05 20.51
C MET A 717 6.44 -7.90 19.51
N ASN A 718 5.76 -8.60 18.60
CA ASN A 718 6.43 -9.20 17.44
C ASN A 718 5.48 -9.35 16.24
N VAL A 719 5.37 -8.32 15.38
CA VAL A 719 4.31 -8.27 14.35
C VAL A 719 4.86 -7.74 13.03
N SER A 720 5.53 -8.54 12.19
CA SER A 720 5.96 -7.98 10.90
C SER A 720 6.00 -8.88 9.69
N ARG A 721 5.87 -10.19 9.84
CA ARG A 721 5.67 -11.10 8.71
C ARG A 721 4.68 -12.16 9.13
N LEU A 722 3.78 -12.53 8.21
CA LEU A 722 3.12 -13.83 8.31
C LEU A 722 4.27 -14.84 8.41
N SER A 723 4.39 -15.45 9.57
CA SER A 723 5.32 -16.53 9.78
C SER A 723 4.98 -17.67 8.82
N ALA A 724 5.90 -18.61 8.61
CA ALA A 724 5.57 -19.83 7.88
C ALA A 724 4.31 -20.52 8.46
N ARG A 725 4.06 -20.36 9.77
CA ARG A 725 2.86 -20.83 10.46
C ARG A 725 1.61 -20.05 10.09
N ASP A 726 1.67 -18.72 10.04
CA ASP A 726 0.52 -17.90 9.64
C ASP A 726 0.16 -18.12 8.17
N LEU A 727 1.18 -18.30 7.32
CA LEU A 727 0.96 -18.73 5.94
C LEU A 727 0.31 -20.11 5.90
N ALA A 728 0.85 -21.11 6.61
CA ALA A 728 0.23 -22.44 6.66
C ALA A 728 -1.24 -22.38 7.12
N TYR A 729 -1.54 -21.57 8.14
CA TYR A 729 -2.89 -21.37 8.65
C TYR A 729 -3.87 -20.85 7.59
N LEU A 730 -3.42 -19.94 6.73
CA LEU A 730 -4.24 -19.34 5.67
C LEU A 730 -4.69 -20.34 4.60
N PHE A 731 -4.06 -21.51 4.50
CA PHE A 731 -4.34 -22.47 3.44
C PHE A 731 -4.72 -23.86 3.93
N VAL A 732 -4.19 -24.31 5.07
CA VAL A 732 -4.44 -25.65 5.60
C VAL A 732 -5.51 -25.57 6.68
N CYS A 733 -6.66 -26.20 6.42
CA CYS A 733 -7.72 -26.34 7.42
C CYS A 733 -7.31 -27.38 8.48
N PHE A 734 -7.38 -27.00 9.76
CA PHE A 734 -7.38 -27.82 10.99
C PHE A 734 -6.60 -29.16 10.96
N LEU A 735 -5.36 -29.16 11.47
CA LEU A 735 -4.76 -30.29 12.21
C LEU A 735 -3.37 -29.96 12.84
N TYR A 736 -2.81 -28.76 12.62
CA TYR A 736 -1.49 -28.38 13.17
C TYR A 736 -1.51 -27.67 14.54
N THR A 737 -2.65 -27.69 15.25
CA THR A 737 -2.80 -27.07 16.57
C THR A 737 -2.39 -27.96 17.75
N LEU A 738 -1.86 -29.18 17.52
CA LEU A 738 -1.42 -30.09 18.59
C LEU A 738 -0.04 -30.70 18.34
N GLN A 739 1.01 -29.90 18.17
CA GLN A 739 2.37 -30.32 18.51
C GLN A 739 3.15 -29.13 19.09
N SER A 740 2.97 -28.93 20.39
CA SER A 740 3.99 -28.27 21.22
C SER A 740 5.22 -29.17 21.27
N PRO A 741 6.46 -28.67 21.17
CA PRO A 741 7.64 -29.46 21.48
C PRO A 741 7.71 -29.64 23.00
N ALA A 742 6.90 -30.55 23.53
CA ALA A 742 7.13 -31.11 24.84
C ALA A 742 8.27 -32.14 24.69
N ALA A 743 9.40 -31.83 25.34
CA ALA A 743 10.39 -32.77 25.84
C ALA A 743 10.70 -33.99 24.94
N VAL A 744 11.72 -33.87 24.11
CA VAL A 744 12.60 -35.01 23.81
C VAL A 744 13.90 -34.70 24.55
N GLY A 745 14.28 -35.63 25.43
CA GLY A 745 15.36 -35.49 26.43
C GLY A 745 16.76 -35.36 25.86
#